data_AF-A0A137QRN7-F1
#
_entry.id   AF-A0A137QRN7-F1
#
_cell.length_a   1.000
_cell.length_b   1.000
_cell.length_c   1.000
_cell.angle_alpha   90.00
_cell.angle_beta   90.00
_cell.angle_gamma   90.00
#
_symmetry.space_group_name_H-M   'P 1'
#
loop_
_entity.id
_entity.type
_entity.pdbx_description
1 polymer ?
#
loop_
_entity_poly.entity_id
_entity_poly.type
_entity_poly.pdbx_seq_one_letter_code
_entity_poly.pdbx_strand_id
1 'polypeptide(L)'
;MPKSAKKRKDKAADFAKAKLKLGKEKKAPSNVIDTSFKARSIALPTQSITVSRDESAPTTKKKLTIDDLLAHLKHYSPSVKKDALLGLAELLEAHWILVDKSLSQLINQLSRIIGDEDAGVRKQLHGFLSWILPRIPQEDLIPHASTLILFTASAQTHIFPEIRIDAVRFLALFLEFIPEPFVEGWDKTGSSHGKRILEGYLGNLNAGMKHGGAEGPAMATSTSSVILSPSSKLAVLQSFSSFLRAGLAIKRPNHASGGIGGPLNAWFMSKSFASEDAFWKFESTLTPIPPSSTKNNHLVRTFNWDQPEGWDRDHPLINSDISWSLREVEDVLPSSDSTLERFKIEDSTSSFLSVLLIGVQRLCRTLHPLLVSTILDCAPSVFAPDAKASETEASMILTVSQIASLLYGTILGGGEAAPASSLSELEALLGYMTPYFPFASSKSRDMKVWCSNYDDLYETRKLNISSFAQDFQGLNLIYCELTSLLVLRLNTISTKPRRSLKPSNPLITQVSIVSDYITKLLRSQTTRTSQVPHSLLPGSYLALLPSIWAIINNLYTEVSSHTTEVLQALLDHANQTVSKSSTKRLTIEFVARLILLGTDPQFRGTFRIGSNDQAQQRFEKWLIHLPQVLWEIGDSDPMTTEVILRFLLRLLQRRSSLVDPETISALTLRLVPYFTVSHPLRGQLPGPYSKISPAQSHLRRLCLDTVATLLVCGDHIGADVSEACIGLLKALKTAVAGTVEEEYWTHVYKGVSSC
;
A
#
# COMPACT_ATOMS: atom_id res chain seq x y z
N MET A 1 17.10 -94.87 -71.90
CA MET A 1 17.32 -94.12 -70.63
C MET A 1 17.90 -92.73 -70.92
N PRO A 2 17.50 -91.69 -70.17
CA PRO A 2 17.51 -90.29 -70.62
C PRO A 2 18.76 -89.53 -70.14
N LYS A 3 19.66 -89.15 -71.06
CA LYS A 3 20.78 -88.23 -70.78
C LYS A 3 21.00 -87.15 -71.86
N SER A 4 20.06 -86.98 -72.79
CA SER A 4 20.20 -86.03 -73.92
C SER A 4 19.41 -84.72 -73.75
N ALA A 5 18.27 -84.74 -73.04
CA ALA A 5 17.41 -83.55 -72.90
C ALA A 5 17.96 -82.48 -71.93
N LYS A 6 18.72 -82.88 -70.89
CA LYS A 6 19.26 -81.96 -69.86
C LYS A 6 20.38 -81.08 -70.44
N LYS A 7 21.29 -81.68 -71.21
CA LYS A 7 22.43 -80.99 -71.84
C LYS A 7 22.03 -79.98 -72.93
N ARG A 8 20.83 -80.12 -73.50
CA ARG A 8 20.27 -79.21 -74.51
C ARG A 8 19.56 -78.00 -73.87
N LYS A 9 19.02 -78.16 -72.65
CA LYS A 9 18.39 -77.09 -71.86
C LYS A 9 19.43 -76.17 -71.21
N ASP A 10 20.56 -76.74 -70.78
CA ASP A 10 21.68 -75.99 -70.20
C ASP A 10 22.40 -75.12 -71.26
N LYS A 11 22.49 -75.56 -72.53
CA LYS A 11 23.02 -74.74 -73.64
C LYS A 11 22.04 -73.69 -74.19
N ALA A 12 20.75 -73.80 -73.86
CA ALA A 12 19.70 -72.87 -74.32
C ALA A 12 19.32 -71.81 -73.26
N ALA A 13 19.93 -71.86 -72.07
CA ALA A 13 19.68 -70.93 -70.98
C ALA A 13 20.48 -69.62 -71.08
N ASP A 14 21.62 -69.61 -71.78
CA ASP A 14 22.56 -68.49 -71.74
C ASP A 14 22.12 -67.24 -72.51
N PHE A 15 21.21 -67.36 -73.50
CA PHE A 15 20.68 -66.22 -74.25
C PHE A 15 19.17 -66.33 -74.49
N ALA A 16 18.39 -66.28 -73.41
CA ALA A 16 16.94 -66.17 -73.49
C ALA A 16 16.50 -64.73 -73.82
N LYS A 17 16.19 -64.44 -75.09
CA LYS A 17 15.51 -63.20 -75.47
C LYS A 17 14.08 -63.22 -74.95
N ALA A 18 13.72 -62.28 -74.07
CA ALA A 18 12.34 -62.13 -73.60
C ALA A 18 11.41 -61.84 -74.78
N LYS A 19 10.28 -62.57 -74.88
CA LYS A 19 9.27 -62.38 -75.94
C LYS A 19 8.86 -60.91 -76.04
N LEU A 20 8.78 -60.38 -77.27
CA LEU A 20 8.31 -59.04 -77.59
C LEU A 20 6.89 -58.86 -77.04
N LYS A 21 6.74 -58.13 -75.93
CA LYS A 21 5.44 -57.74 -75.39
C LYS A 21 5.05 -56.40 -76.01
N LEU A 22 4.10 -56.41 -76.94
CA LEU A 22 3.57 -55.22 -77.59
C LEU A 22 2.99 -54.27 -76.53
N GLY A 23 3.37 -52.98 -76.56
CA GLY A 23 2.93 -51.96 -75.60
C GLY A 23 3.90 -51.64 -74.44
N LYS A 24 5.08 -52.27 -74.36
CA LYS A 24 6.14 -51.88 -73.40
C LYS A 24 7.35 -51.31 -74.14
N GLU A 25 8.00 -50.31 -73.54
CA GLU A 25 9.19 -49.67 -74.10
C GLU A 25 10.28 -50.70 -74.46
N LYS A 26 11.00 -50.43 -75.55
CA LYS A 26 12.03 -51.31 -76.09
C LYS A 26 13.10 -51.53 -75.01
N LYS A 27 13.18 -52.76 -74.47
CA LYS A 27 14.17 -53.12 -73.47
C LYS A 27 15.58 -52.89 -74.03
N ALA A 28 16.43 -52.21 -73.28
CA ALA A 28 17.82 -51.97 -73.65
C ALA A 28 18.52 -53.32 -73.95
N PRO A 29 19.41 -53.37 -74.96
CA PRO A 29 20.11 -54.61 -75.31
C PRO A 29 20.97 -55.09 -74.12
N SER A 30 21.17 -56.41 -73.99
CA SER A 30 21.71 -57.01 -72.75
C SER A 30 23.16 -56.66 -72.45
N ASN A 31 23.85 -55.98 -73.37
CA ASN A 31 25.20 -55.46 -73.23
C ASN A 31 25.24 -53.97 -72.80
N VAL A 32 24.10 -53.35 -72.53
CA VAL A 32 24.05 -51.98 -72.00
C VAL A 32 24.37 -51.99 -70.53
N ILE A 33 25.45 -51.30 -70.17
CA ILE A 33 25.81 -51.00 -68.79
C ILE A 33 25.00 -49.77 -68.38
N ASP A 34 24.14 -49.92 -67.39
CA ASP A 34 23.40 -48.79 -66.81
C ASP A 34 24.36 -47.95 -65.96
N THR A 35 24.72 -46.77 -66.48
CA THR A 35 25.59 -45.81 -65.78
C THR A 35 24.82 -44.89 -64.85
N SER A 36 23.52 -45.13 -64.61
CA SER A 36 22.74 -44.36 -63.65
C SER A 36 23.03 -44.85 -62.23
N PHE A 37 23.87 -44.10 -61.51
CA PHE A 37 24.05 -44.27 -60.07
C PHE A 37 23.56 -43.02 -59.34
N LYS A 38 22.98 -43.22 -58.15
CA LYS A 38 22.58 -42.12 -57.26
C LYS A 38 23.49 -42.13 -56.05
N ALA A 39 24.45 -41.22 -56.02
CA ALA A 39 25.23 -40.93 -54.82
C ALA A 39 24.46 -39.92 -53.94
N ARG A 40 24.21 -40.25 -52.67
CA ARG A 40 23.65 -39.32 -51.69
C ARG A 40 24.74 -38.97 -50.67
N SER A 41 24.89 -37.69 -50.40
CA SER A 41 25.81 -37.21 -49.36
C SER A 41 25.27 -37.58 -47.98
N ILE A 42 26.13 -38.07 -47.09
CA ILE A 42 25.79 -38.32 -45.68
C ILE A 42 26.06 -37.01 -44.93
N ALA A 43 25.00 -36.31 -44.52
CA ALA A 43 25.13 -35.17 -43.64
C ALA A 43 25.31 -35.67 -42.19
N LEU A 44 26.54 -35.60 -41.68
CA LEU A 44 26.83 -35.86 -40.27
C LEU A 44 26.42 -34.62 -39.45
N PRO A 45 25.76 -34.78 -38.29
CA PRO A 45 25.53 -33.66 -37.37
C PRO A 45 26.85 -33.01 -37.00
N THR A 46 26.95 -31.69 -37.16
CA THR A 46 28.15 -30.93 -36.81
C THR A 46 28.41 -31.07 -35.32
N GLN A 47 29.46 -31.81 -34.96
CA GLN A 47 29.92 -31.89 -33.58
C GLN A 47 30.66 -30.58 -33.24
N SER A 48 30.36 -30.01 -32.06
CA SER A 48 30.83 -28.70 -31.59
C SER A 48 32.35 -28.49 -31.57
N ILE A 49 33.11 -29.57 -31.76
CA ILE A 49 34.58 -29.61 -31.84
C ILE A 49 35.10 -28.86 -33.09
N THR A 50 34.29 -28.74 -34.15
CA THR A 50 34.73 -28.18 -35.46
C THR A 50 34.23 -26.76 -35.74
N VAL A 51 33.39 -26.19 -34.88
CA VAL A 51 32.92 -24.81 -35.02
C VAL A 51 33.94 -23.89 -34.36
N SER A 52 34.61 -23.05 -35.15
CA SER A 52 35.44 -21.95 -34.63
C SER A 52 34.53 -20.98 -33.88
N ARG A 53 34.47 -21.14 -32.56
CA ARG A 53 33.75 -20.21 -31.69
C ARG A 53 34.47 -18.87 -31.72
N ASP A 54 33.69 -17.80 -31.83
CA ASP A 54 34.21 -16.44 -31.85
C ASP A 54 34.94 -16.16 -30.52
N GLU A 55 36.28 -16.01 -30.55
CA GLU A 55 37.12 -15.90 -29.34
C GLU A 55 36.78 -14.64 -28.51
N SER A 56 36.14 -13.64 -29.13
CA SER A 56 35.67 -12.43 -28.45
C SER A 56 34.32 -12.56 -27.75
N ALA A 57 33.60 -13.67 -27.93
CA ALA A 57 32.29 -13.84 -27.30
C ALA A 57 32.45 -14.08 -25.78
N PRO A 58 31.66 -13.40 -24.93
CA PRO A 58 31.70 -13.61 -23.48
C PRO A 58 31.27 -15.04 -23.14
N THR A 59 32.11 -15.73 -22.36
CA THR A 59 31.87 -17.12 -21.97
C THR A 59 32.14 -17.33 -20.47
N THR A 60 31.50 -18.36 -19.92
CA THR A 60 31.76 -18.82 -18.54
C THR A 60 33.13 -19.50 -18.40
N LYS A 61 33.57 -19.81 -17.17
CA LYS A 61 34.76 -20.65 -16.91
C LYS A 61 34.73 -22.00 -17.62
N LYS A 62 33.54 -22.54 -17.90
CA LYS A 62 33.33 -23.78 -18.67
C LYS A 62 33.26 -23.56 -20.18
N LYS A 63 33.61 -22.36 -20.67
CA LYS A 63 33.54 -21.94 -22.09
C LYS A 63 32.15 -22.10 -22.71
N LEU A 64 31.10 -21.84 -21.93
CA LEU A 64 29.71 -21.83 -22.38
C LEU A 64 29.26 -20.40 -22.67
N THR A 65 28.63 -20.21 -23.82
CA THR A 65 27.97 -18.95 -24.21
C THR A 65 26.58 -18.84 -23.59
N ILE A 66 25.95 -17.67 -23.68
CA ILE A 66 24.56 -17.48 -23.22
C ILE A 66 23.59 -18.42 -23.94
N ASP A 67 23.76 -18.65 -25.25
CA ASP A 67 22.89 -19.55 -26.02
C ASP A 67 23.07 -21.01 -25.61
N ASP A 68 24.31 -21.44 -25.34
CA ASP A 68 24.59 -22.78 -24.80
C ASP A 68 23.86 -22.98 -23.45
N LEU A 69 23.94 -21.99 -22.56
CA LEU A 69 23.29 -22.03 -21.25
C LEU A 69 21.77 -22.05 -21.38
N LEU A 70 21.19 -21.21 -22.24
CA LEU A 70 19.75 -21.19 -22.50
C LEU A 70 19.25 -22.48 -23.15
N ALA A 71 20.07 -23.15 -23.96
CA ALA A 71 19.77 -24.48 -24.47
C ALA A 71 19.80 -25.54 -23.35
N HIS A 72 20.77 -25.47 -22.44
CA HIS A 72 20.88 -26.38 -21.29
C HIS A 72 19.68 -26.29 -20.34
N LEU A 73 19.00 -25.14 -20.25
CA LEU A 73 17.77 -25.01 -19.45
C LEU A 73 16.63 -25.93 -19.94
N LYS A 74 16.64 -26.34 -21.21
CA LYS A 74 15.64 -27.27 -21.80
C LYS A 74 16.02 -28.74 -21.66
N HIS A 75 17.22 -29.03 -21.16
CA HIS A 75 17.74 -30.39 -21.07
C HIS A 75 16.99 -31.19 -20.00
N TYR A 76 16.70 -32.47 -20.20
CA TYR A 76 15.92 -33.27 -19.24
C TYR A 76 16.58 -33.44 -17.87
N SER A 77 17.92 -33.44 -17.79
CA SER A 77 18.65 -33.63 -16.53
C SER A 77 18.57 -32.40 -15.61
N PRO A 78 18.10 -32.55 -14.36
CA PRO A 78 17.98 -31.44 -13.42
C PRO A 78 19.33 -30.86 -13.01
N SER A 79 20.39 -31.68 -12.95
CA SER A 79 21.74 -31.19 -12.65
C SER A 79 22.26 -30.26 -13.74
N VAL A 80 21.98 -30.57 -15.01
CA VAL A 80 22.38 -29.72 -16.15
C VAL A 80 21.63 -28.37 -16.10
N LYS A 81 20.33 -28.38 -15.78
CA LYS A 81 19.56 -27.13 -15.61
C LYS A 81 20.09 -26.26 -14.46
N LYS A 82 20.41 -26.87 -13.31
CA LYS A 82 20.99 -26.16 -12.15
C LYS A 82 22.34 -25.53 -12.48
N ASP A 83 23.23 -26.30 -13.10
CA ASP A 83 24.53 -25.83 -13.56
C ASP A 83 24.39 -24.70 -14.59
N ALA A 84 23.38 -24.76 -15.46
CA ALA A 84 23.10 -23.71 -16.43
C ALA A 84 22.64 -22.41 -15.76
N LEU A 85 21.77 -22.48 -14.74
CA LEU A 85 21.35 -21.31 -13.96
C LEU A 85 22.52 -20.66 -13.20
N LEU A 86 23.41 -21.47 -12.63
CA LEU A 86 24.64 -20.98 -12.00
C LEU A 86 25.59 -20.36 -13.03
N GLY A 87 25.75 -20.98 -14.19
CA GLY A 87 26.54 -20.44 -15.30
C GLY A 87 25.98 -19.13 -15.84
N LEU A 88 24.64 -18.97 -15.89
CA LEU A 88 24.01 -17.70 -16.25
C LEU A 88 24.31 -16.61 -15.22
N ALA A 89 24.24 -16.91 -13.92
CA ALA A 89 24.60 -15.95 -12.88
C ALA A 89 26.07 -15.51 -13.02
N GLU A 90 26.99 -16.46 -13.22
CA GLU A 90 28.42 -16.18 -13.45
C GLU A 90 28.64 -15.29 -14.68
N LEU A 91 28.01 -15.62 -15.80
CA LEU A 91 28.19 -14.91 -17.07
C LEU A 91 27.63 -13.49 -17.01
N LEU A 92 26.44 -13.32 -16.45
CA LEU A 92 25.73 -12.04 -16.41
C LEU A 92 26.29 -11.08 -15.34
N GLU A 93 26.88 -11.60 -14.26
CA GLU A 93 27.64 -10.79 -13.29
C GLU A 93 28.90 -10.18 -13.95
N ALA A 94 29.57 -10.93 -14.84
CA ALA A 94 30.73 -10.43 -15.58
C ALA A 94 30.38 -9.56 -16.79
N HIS A 95 29.25 -9.84 -17.46
CA HIS A 95 28.88 -9.22 -18.73
C HIS A 95 27.39 -8.83 -18.77
N TRP A 96 27.03 -7.77 -18.04
CA TRP A 96 25.65 -7.30 -17.95
C TRP A 96 25.02 -6.91 -19.30
N ILE A 97 25.82 -6.43 -20.25
CA ILE A 97 25.35 -6.04 -21.60
C ILE A 97 24.63 -7.17 -22.36
N LEU A 98 24.82 -8.42 -21.94
CA LEU A 98 24.09 -9.55 -22.48
C LEU A 98 22.61 -9.54 -22.07
N VAL A 99 22.28 -9.02 -20.88
CA VAL A 99 20.89 -8.86 -20.43
C VAL A 99 20.18 -7.90 -21.37
N ASP A 100 20.74 -6.71 -21.62
CA ASP A 100 20.14 -5.70 -22.50
C ASP A 100 19.86 -6.25 -23.92
N LYS A 101 20.76 -7.12 -24.43
CA LYS A 101 20.63 -7.71 -25.77
C LYS A 101 19.67 -8.90 -25.84
N SER A 102 19.49 -9.64 -24.75
CA SER A 102 18.83 -10.96 -24.78
C SER A 102 17.74 -11.13 -23.72
N LEU A 103 17.29 -10.04 -23.09
CA LEU A 103 16.31 -10.04 -22.00
C LEU A 103 15.06 -10.85 -22.34
N SER A 104 14.48 -10.63 -23.52
CA SER A 104 13.27 -11.34 -23.95
C SER A 104 13.49 -12.85 -24.07
N GLN A 105 14.63 -13.27 -24.62
CA GLN A 105 14.95 -14.69 -24.76
C GLN A 105 15.22 -15.32 -23.38
N LEU A 106 15.94 -14.61 -22.52
CA LEU A 106 16.24 -15.02 -21.15
C LEU A 106 14.94 -15.22 -20.36
N ILE A 107 14.08 -14.21 -20.26
CA ILE A 107 12.82 -14.28 -19.50
C ILE A 107 11.90 -15.39 -20.03
N ASN A 108 11.80 -15.55 -21.36
CA ASN A 108 10.99 -16.60 -21.98
C ASN A 108 11.47 -18.03 -21.69
N GLN A 109 12.78 -18.23 -21.47
CA GLN A 109 13.31 -19.54 -21.07
C GLN A 109 13.17 -19.76 -19.57
N LEU A 110 13.45 -18.74 -18.75
CA LEU A 110 13.32 -18.82 -17.30
C LEU A 110 11.86 -19.07 -16.88
N SER A 111 10.89 -18.45 -17.55
CA SER A 111 9.47 -18.61 -17.25
C SER A 111 9.00 -20.07 -17.38
N ARG A 112 9.54 -20.81 -18.35
CA ARG A 112 9.19 -22.23 -18.58
C ARG A 112 9.64 -23.16 -17.46
N ILE A 113 10.65 -22.75 -16.68
CA ILE A 113 11.26 -23.54 -15.60
C ILE A 113 10.50 -23.36 -14.27
N ILE A 114 9.59 -22.39 -14.19
CA ILE A 114 8.78 -22.15 -12.98
C ILE A 114 8.01 -23.42 -12.57
N GLY A 115 7.49 -24.16 -13.56
CA GLY A 115 6.77 -25.42 -13.36
C GLY A 115 7.63 -26.68 -13.48
N ASP A 116 8.95 -26.60 -13.31
CA ASP A 116 9.84 -27.77 -13.43
C ASP A 116 9.50 -28.86 -12.40
N GLU A 117 9.67 -30.14 -12.74
CA GLU A 117 9.38 -31.26 -11.84
C GLU A 117 10.37 -31.31 -10.66
N ASP A 118 11.64 -30.93 -10.86
CA ASP A 118 12.66 -30.98 -9.81
C ASP A 118 12.61 -29.74 -8.90
N ALA A 119 12.37 -29.97 -7.61
CA ALA A 119 12.29 -28.90 -6.60
C ALA A 119 13.60 -28.10 -6.47
N GLY A 120 14.75 -28.73 -6.70
CA GLY A 120 16.04 -28.04 -6.64
C GLY A 120 16.24 -27.10 -7.83
N VAL A 121 15.76 -27.45 -9.02
CA VAL A 121 15.79 -26.57 -10.20
C VAL A 121 14.92 -25.34 -9.94
N ARG A 122 13.69 -25.53 -9.43
CA ARG A 122 12.81 -24.42 -9.05
C ARG A 122 13.44 -23.53 -7.97
N LYS A 123 14.06 -24.11 -6.94
CA LYS A 123 14.79 -23.35 -5.91
C LYS A 123 15.95 -22.53 -6.48
N GLN A 124 16.75 -23.12 -7.38
CA GLN A 124 17.86 -22.42 -8.04
C GLN A 124 17.35 -21.29 -8.94
N LEU A 125 16.25 -21.51 -9.67
CA LEU A 125 15.60 -20.49 -10.50
C LEU A 125 15.10 -19.33 -9.64
N HIS A 126 14.45 -19.61 -8.52
CA HIS A 126 13.99 -18.58 -7.59
C HIS A 126 15.16 -17.73 -7.09
N GLY A 127 16.25 -18.35 -6.64
CA GLY A 127 17.45 -17.62 -6.22
C GLY A 127 18.04 -16.75 -7.33
N PHE A 128 18.07 -17.27 -8.57
CA PHE A 128 18.52 -16.52 -9.74
C PHE A 128 17.60 -15.31 -10.04
N LEU A 129 16.28 -15.51 -10.03
CA LEU A 129 15.31 -14.43 -10.25
C LEU A 129 15.36 -13.36 -9.17
N SER A 130 15.53 -13.76 -7.90
CA SER A 130 15.71 -12.80 -6.79
C SER A 130 16.97 -11.94 -6.92
N TRP A 131 17.99 -12.43 -7.62
CA TRP A 131 19.22 -11.70 -7.88
C TRP A 131 19.12 -10.78 -9.11
N ILE A 132 18.48 -11.23 -10.20
CA ILE A 132 18.45 -10.48 -11.47
C ILE A 132 17.33 -9.43 -11.53
N LEU A 133 16.13 -9.72 -11.02
CA LEU A 133 14.97 -8.83 -11.15
C LEU A 133 15.19 -7.44 -10.52
N PRO A 134 15.80 -7.29 -9.32
CA PRO A 134 16.07 -5.97 -8.74
C PRO A 134 17.03 -5.09 -9.57
N ARG A 135 17.80 -5.70 -10.48
CA ARG A 135 18.83 -5.03 -11.28
C ARG A 135 18.32 -4.56 -12.65
N ILE A 136 17.12 -4.98 -13.04
CA ILE A 136 16.49 -4.60 -14.32
C ILE A 136 15.44 -3.51 -14.03
N PRO A 137 15.41 -2.40 -14.80
CA PRO A 137 14.36 -1.40 -14.69
C PRO A 137 12.96 -2.01 -14.87
N GLN A 138 11.98 -1.52 -14.09
CA GLN A 138 10.59 -2.03 -14.18
C GLN A 138 9.98 -1.87 -15.58
N GLU A 139 10.32 -0.77 -16.27
CA GLU A 139 9.85 -0.46 -17.63
C GLU A 139 10.23 -1.56 -18.64
N ASP A 140 11.40 -2.18 -18.48
CA ASP A 140 11.88 -3.25 -19.35
C ASP A 140 11.27 -4.62 -19.00
N LEU A 141 10.81 -4.80 -17.76
CA LEU A 141 10.18 -6.04 -17.30
C LEU A 141 8.70 -6.13 -17.66
N ILE A 142 7.98 -4.99 -17.68
CA ILE A 142 6.53 -4.93 -17.96
C ILE A 142 6.15 -5.62 -19.28
N PRO A 143 6.84 -5.42 -20.42
CA PRO A 143 6.55 -6.10 -21.68
C PRO A 143 6.58 -7.64 -21.59
N HIS A 144 7.30 -8.20 -20.62
CA HIS A 144 7.45 -9.64 -20.42
C HIS A 144 6.48 -10.22 -19.39
N ALA A 145 5.68 -9.38 -18.72
CA ALA A 145 4.80 -9.79 -17.64
C ALA A 145 3.76 -10.84 -18.07
N SER A 146 3.19 -10.74 -19.28
CA SER A 146 2.20 -11.69 -19.80
C SER A 146 2.72 -13.13 -19.83
N THR A 147 4.00 -13.31 -20.19
CA THR A 147 4.65 -14.63 -20.22
C THR A 147 4.91 -15.14 -18.81
N LEU A 148 5.44 -14.29 -17.93
CA LEU A 148 5.65 -14.66 -16.53
C LEU A 148 4.34 -15.08 -15.87
N ILE A 149 3.29 -14.27 -16.01
CA ILE A 149 1.95 -14.56 -15.50
C ILE A 149 1.43 -15.89 -16.03
N LEU A 150 1.54 -16.16 -17.34
CA LEU A 150 1.03 -17.39 -17.94
C LEU A 150 1.66 -18.63 -17.30
N PHE A 151 2.99 -18.69 -17.23
CA PHE A 151 3.69 -19.85 -16.67
C PHE A 151 3.50 -19.96 -15.17
N THR A 152 3.49 -18.84 -14.43
CA THR A 152 3.28 -18.87 -12.99
C THR A 152 1.85 -19.24 -12.62
N ALA A 153 0.83 -18.70 -13.28
CA ALA A 153 -0.57 -19.07 -13.05
C ALA A 153 -0.83 -20.55 -13.40
N SER A 154 -0.22 -21.05 -14.47
CA SER A 154 -0.29 -22.48 -14.81
C SER A 154 0.34 -23.36 -13.73
N ALA A 155 1.52 -22.99 -13.22
CA ALA A 155 2.19 -23.72 -12.13
C ALA A 155 1.42 -23.61 -10.80
N GLN A 156 0.75 -22.49 -10.55
CA GLN A 156 -0.08 -22.26 -9.36
C GLN A 156 -1.29 -23.21 -9.31
N THR A 157 -1.79 -23.68 -10.46
CA THR A 157 -2.88 -24.66 -10.58
C THR A 157 -2.39 -26.07 -10.92
N HIS A 158 -1.09 -26.35 -10.76
CA HIS A 158 -0.51 -27.65 -11.10
C HIS A 158 -1.09 -28.80 -10.25
N ILE A 159 -1.12 -30.02 -10.78
CA ILE A 159 -1.62 -31.21 -10.06
C ILE A 159 -0.78 -31.53 -8.80
N PHE A 160 0.50 -31.15 -8.83
CA PHE A 160 1.47 -31.40 -7.76
C PHE A 160 1.52 -30.22 -6.77
N PRO A 161 1.18 -30.44 -5.48
CA PRO A 161 1.12 -29.38 -4.47
C PRO A 161 2.42 -28.60 -4.30
N GLU A 162 3.56 -29.27 -4.32
CA GLU A 162 4.89 -28.69 -4.18
C GLU A 162 5.20 -27.68 -5.30
N ILE A 163 4.75 -27.96 -6.53
CA ILE A 163 4.88 -27.03 -7.66
C ILE A 163 3.98 -25.82 -7.45
N ARG A 164 2.75 -26.03 -6.97
CA ARG A 164 1.82 -24.92 -6.65
C ARG A 164 2.36 -23.99 -5.57
N ILE A 165 2.96 -24.56 -4.52
CA ILE A 165 3.56 -23.77 -3.43
C ILE A 165 4.80 -23.01 -3.89
N ASP A 166 5.65 -23.61 -4.72
CA ASP A 166 6.80 -22.89 -5.28
C ASP A 166 6.36 -21.79 -6.26
N ALA A 167 5.32 -22.02 -7.07
CA ALA A 167 4.71 -20.99 -7.92
C ALA A 167 4.26 -19.75 -7.13
N VAL A 168 3.70 -19.95 -5.93
CA VAL A 168 3.32 -18.87 -5.01
C VAL A 168 4.51 -18.05 -4.53
N ARG A 169 5.69 -18.66 -4.37
CA ARG A 169 6.92 -17.95 -4.02
C ARG A 169 7.42 -17.08 -5.18
N PHE A 170 7.33 -17.59 -6.41
CA PHE A 170 7.58 -16.77 -7.60
C PHE A 170 6.59 -15.61 -7.72
N LEU A 171 5.29 -15.82 -7.45
CA LEU A 171 4.31 -14.73 -7.40
C LEU A 171 4.67 -13.66 -6.37
N ALA A 172 5.09 -14.06 -5.17
CA ALA A 172 5.51 -13.12 -4.14
C ALA A 172 6.66 -12.25 -4.63
N LEU A 173 7.64 -12.86 -5.31
CA LEU A 173 8.77 -12.17 -5.91
C LEU A 173 8.34 -11.19 -7.01
N PHE A 174 7.45 -11.61 -7.92
CA PHE A 174 6.99 -10.74 -9.00
C PHE A 174 6.12 -9.58 -8.49
N LEU A 175 5.30 -9.80 -7.45
CA LEU A 175 4.51 -8.74 -6.82
C LEU A 175 5.37 -7.69 -6.11
N GLU A 176 6.58 -8.03 -5.70
CA GLU A 176 7.54 -7.10 -5.12
C GLU A 176 8.11 -6.13 -6.17
N PHE A 177 8.38 -6.62 -7.39
CA PHE A 177 9.06 -5.82 -8.43
C PHE A 177 8.14 -5.25 -9.51
N ILE A 178 7.13 -5.99 -9.96
CA ILE A 178 6.20 -5.59 -11.04
C ILE A 178 4.74 -5.93 -10.65
N PRO A 179 4.19 -5.29 -9.60
CA PRO A 179 2.86 -5.64 -9.08
C PRO A 179 1.72 -5.37 -10.07
N GLU A 180 1.77 -4.27 -10.83
CA GLU A 180 0.62 -3.78 -11.61
C GLU A 180 0.10 -4.79 -12.63
N PRO A 181 0.93 -5.39 -13.51
CA PRO A 181 0.45 -6.37 -14.48
C PRO A 181 -0.12 -7.64 -13.83
N PHE A 182 0.37 -8.03 -12.65
CA PHE A 182 -0.04 -9.25 -11.96
C PHE A 182 -1.40 -9.12 -11.28
N VAL A 183 -1.79 -7.91 -10.88
CA VAL A 183 -3.09 -7.67 -10.27
C VAL A 183 -4.10 -7.12 -11.28
N GLU A 184 -3.70 -6.77 -12.51
CA GLU A 184 -4.59 -6.15 -13.47
C GLU A 184 -5.86 -6.99 -13.73
N GLY A 185 -7.02 -6.35 -13.57
CA GLY A 185 -8.32 -6.95 -13.83
C GLY A 185 -8.74 -8.02 -12.83
N TRP A 186 -8.11 -8.11 -11.65
CA TRP A 186 -8.44 -9.10 -10.61
C TRP A 186 -9.90 -9.06 -10.12
N ASP A 187 -10.54 -7.89 -10.20
CA ASP A 187 -11.91 -7.61 -9.78
C ASP A 187 -12.94 -7.68 -10.92
N LYS A 188 -12.48 -7.84 -12.17
CA LYS A 188 -13.36 -7.93 -13.35
C LYS A 188 -14.10 -9.27 -13.36
N THR A 189 -15.31 -9.28 -13.90
CA THR A 189 -16.12 -10.50 -14.06
C THR A 189 -15.60 -11.42 -15.18
N GLY A 190 -14.91 -10.86 -16.19
CA GLY A 190 -14.31 -11.60 -17.30
C GLY A 190 -13.04 -12.38 -16.95
N SER A 191 -12.45 -13.06 -17.93
CA SER A 191 -11.16 -13.76 -17.78
C SER A 191 -10.02 -12.76 -17.91
N SER A 192 -9.29 -12.52 -16.82
CA SER A 192 -8.13 -11.63 -16.77
C SER A 192 -6.94 -12.34 -16.12
N HIS A 193 -5.75 -11.78 -16.30
CA HIS A 193 -4.53 -12.27 -15.67
C HIS A 193 -4.62 -12.26 -14.14
N GLY A 194 -5.01 -11.13 -13.54
CA GLY A 194 -5.18 -11.02 -12.09
C GLY A 194 -6.26 -11.96 -11.53
N LYS A 195 -7.36 -12.18 -12.27
CA LYS A 195 -8.43 -13.07 -11.81
C LYS A 195 -7.98 -14.54 -11.78
N ARG A 196 -7.20 -15.00 -12.76
CA ARG A 196 -6.65 -16.37 -12.75
C ARG A 196 -5.71 -16.59 -11.56
N ILE A 197 -4.88 -15.59 -11.25
CA ILE A 197 -4.00 -15.62 -10.07
C ILE A 197 -4.83 -15.67 -8.77
N LEU A 198 -5.88 -14.86 -8.67
CA LEU A 198 -6.82 -14.89 -7.54
C LEU A 198 -7.48 -16.27 -7.37
N GLU A 199 -8.00 -16.84 -8.45
CA GLU A 199 -8.61 -18.18 -8.45
C GLU A 199 -7.60 -19.27 -8.02
N GLY A 200 -6.34 -19.15 -8.45
CA GLY A 200 -5.25 -20.02 -7.99
C GLY A 200 -4.97 -19.90 -6.49
N TYR A 201 -5.03 -18.69 -5.91
CA TYR A 201 -4.87 -18.51 -4.46
C TYR A 201 -6.03 -19.14 -3.69
N LEU A 202 -7.26 -18.91 -4.14
CA LEU A 202 -8.46 -19.50 -3.54
C LEU A 202 -8.43 -21.02 -3.62
N GLY A 203 -7.99 -21.58 -4.76
CA GLY A 203 -7.81 -23.01 -4.96
C GLY A 203 -6.76 -23.62 -4.03
N ASN A 204 -5.63 -22.93 -3.79
CA ASN A 204 -4.60 -23.39 -2.85
C ASN A 204 -5.02 -23.30 -1.38
N LEU A 205 -5.87 -22.32 -1.05
CA LEU A 205 -6.40 -22.13 0.30
C LEU A 205 -7.71 -22.90 0.56
N ASN A 206 -8.21 -23.64 -0.44
CA ASN A 206 -9.51 -24.32 -0.40
C ASN A 206 -10.69 -23.38 -0.07
N ALA A 207 -10.54 -22.08 -0.35
CA ALA A 207 -11.53 -21.05 -0.06
C ALA A 207 -12.63 -21.04 -1.12
N GLY A 208 -13.90 -21.02 -0.70
CA GLY A 208 -15.06 -21.06 -1.60
C GLY A 208 -15.61 -22.43 -1.94
N MET A 209 -15.02 -23.51 -1.39
CA MET A 209 -15.66 -24.82 -1.38
C MET A 209 -16.76 -24.83 -0.30
N LYS A 210 -18.03 -24.85 -0.72
CA LYS A 210 -19.16 -25.12 0.20
C LYS A 210 -18.99 -26.52 0.78
N HIS A 211 -18.41 -26.62 1.98
CA HIS A 211 -18.46 -27.84 2.78
C HIS A 211 -19.81 -27.87 3.50
N GLY A 212 -20.79 -28.56 2.91
CA GLY A 212 -22.07 -28.91 3.54
C GLY A 212 -23.09 -27.77 3.60
N GLY A 213 -24.16 -27.88 2.80
CA GLY A 213 -25.37 -27.08 2.95
C GLY A 213 -26.11 -26.77 1.64
N ALA A 214 -27.15 -27.57 1.36
CA ALA A 214 -28.25 -27.39 0.41
C ALA A 214 -27.94 -27.26 -1.10
N GLU A 215 -28.31 -28.36 -1.79
CA GLU A 215 -28.76 -28.54 -3.18
C GLU A 215 -27.97 -27.89 -4.35
N GLY A 216 -27.08 -28.70 -4.92
CA GLY A 216 -26.45 -28.55 -6.23
C GLY A 216 -25.21 -29.44 -6.33
N PRO A 217 -24.90 -30.08 -7.47
CA PRO A 217 -23.72 -30.94 -7.56
C PRO A 217 -22.47 -30.09 -7.37
N ALA A 218 -21.73 -30.40 -6.30
CA ALA A 218 -20.46 -29.78 -5.97
C ALA A 218 -19.46 -30.07 -7.10
N MET A 219 -19.08 -29.07 -7.88
CA MET A 219 -17.88 -29.16 -8.72
C MET A 219 -16.67 -28.89 -7.84
N ALA A 220 -16.20 -29.92 -7.15
CA ALA A 220 -14.85 -29.93 -6.62
C ALA A 220 -13.89 -29.94 -7.82
N THR A 221 -13.10 -28.89 -8.02
CA THR A 221 -11.94 -28.98 -8.91
C THR A 221 -10.95 -29.95 -8.25
N SER A 222 -10.58 -31.01 -8.96
CA SER A 222 -9.88 -32.21 -8.42
C SER A 222 -8.49 -31.97 -7.80
N THR A 223 -8.04 -30.72 -7.64
CA THR A 223 -6.73 -30.33 -7.11
C THR A 223 -6.77 -29.79 -5.66
N SER A 224 -7.95 -29.66 -5.04
CA SER A 224 -8.16 -28.94 -3.76
C SER A 224 -8.27 -29.81 -2.49
N SER A 225 -7.97 -31.11 -2.55
CA SER A 225 -8.05 -32.00 -1.37
C SER A 225 -6.81 -32.02 -0.49
N VAL A 226 -5.79 -31.20 -0.81
CA VAL A 226 -4.48 -31.28 -0.14
C VAL A 226 -4.44 -30.35 1.07
N ILE A 227 -4.24 -30.94 2.24
CA ILE A 227 -3.96 -30.21 3.48
C ILE A 227 -2.55 -29.64 3.37
N LEU A 228 -2.43 -28.31 3.36
CA LEU A 228 -1.14 -27.63 3.34
C LEU A 228 -0.46 -27.74 4.71
N SER A 229 0.86 -27.91 4.71
CA SER A 229 1.66 -27.73 5.93
C SER A 229 1.49 -26.29 6.46
N PRO A 230 1.64 -26.04 7.78
CA PRO A 230 1.50 -24.69 8.34
C PRO A 230 2.40 -23.65 7.67
N SER A 231 3.64 -24.01 7.33
CA SER A 231 4.58 -23.12 6.64
C SER A 231 4.20 -22.86 5.18
N SER A 232 3.70 -23.88 4.47
CA SER A 232 3.15 -23.71 3.12
C SER A 232 1.91 -22.81 3.13
N LYS A 233 0.98 -23.04 4.07
CA LYS A 233 -0.24 -22.23 4.23
C LYS A 233 0.12 -20.76 4.53
N LEU A 234 1.08 -20.52 5.42
CA LEU A 234 1.58 -19.18 5.72
C LEU A 234 2.13 -18.47 4.47
N ALA A 235 2.98 -19.14 3.68
CA ALA A 235 3.54 -18.57 2.46
C ALA A 235 2.45 -18.17 1.44
N VAL A 236 1.41 -19.00 1.29
CA VAL A 236 0.25 -18.69 0.44
C VAL A 236 -0.52 -17.48 0.97
N LEU A 237 -0.80 -17.41 2.27
CA LEU A 237 -1.50 -16.29 2.88
C LEU A 237 -0.71 -14.97 2.76
N GLN A 238 0.61 -14.99 2.94
CA GLN A 238 1.46 -13.79 2.86
C GLN A 238 1.53 -13.25 1.43
N SER A 239 1.72 -14.14 0.46
CA SER A 239 1.72 -13.77 -0.96
C SER A 239 0.34 -13.25 -1.39
N PHE A 240 -0.73 -13.89 -0.92
CA PHE A 240 -2.10 -13.45 -1.16
C PHE A 240 -2.43 -12.08 -0.52
N SER A 241 -1.98 -11.84 0.72
CA SER A 241 -2.07 -10.52 1.38
C SER A 241 -1.37 -9.43 0.54
N SER A 242 -0.20 -9.73 -0.01
CA SER A 242 0.55 -8.82 -0.89
C SER A 242 -0.18 -8.56 -2.21
N PHE A 243 -0.74 -9.61 -2.83
CA PHE A 243 -1.58 -9.49 -4.01
C PHE A 243 -2.80 -8.57 -3.78
N LEU A 244 -3.53 -8.77 -2.68
CA LEU A 244 -4.68 -7.92 -2.34
C LEU A 244 -4.26 -6.48 -2.07
N ARG A 245 -3.16 -6.26 -1.35
CA ARG A 245 -2.63 -4.92 -1.07
C ARG A 245 -2.32 -4.18 -2.38
N ALA A 246 -1.61 -4.83 -3.30
CA ALA A 246 -1.30 -4.26 -4.62
C ALA A 246 -2.58 -4.00 -5.45
N GLY A 247 -3.49 -4.98 -5.52
CA GLY A 247 -4.73 -4.88 -6.30
C GLY A 247 -5.70 -3.80 -5.79
N LEU A 248 -5.72 -3.56 -4.48
CA LEU A 248 -6.52 -2.50 -3.86
C LEU A 248 -5.84 -1.13 -3.90
N ALA A 249 -4.51 -1.07 -3.96
CA ALA A 249 -3.78 0.19 -4.02
C ALA A 249 -3.95 0.90 -5.38
N ILE A 250 -3.87 0.16 -6.50
CA ILE A 250 -3.98 0.70 -7.87
C ILE A 250 -5.30 1.43 -8.12
N LYS A 251 -6.36 1.05 -7.39
CA LYS A 251 -7.71 1.59 -7.57
C LYS A 251 -8.12 2.63 -6.53
N ARG A 252 -7.25 2.94 -5.56
CA ARG A 252 -7.51 4.04 -4.62
C ARG A 252 -7.13 5.35 -5.30
N PRO A 253 -8.01 6.36 -5.31
CA PRO A 253 -7.63 7.68 -5.79
C PRO A 253 -6.42 8.20 -5.00
N ASN A 254 -5.44 8.78 -5.70
CA ASN A 254 -4.16 9.29 -5.18
C ASN A 254 -4.26 10.24 -3.97
N HIS A 255 -5.47 10.70 -3.62
CA HIS A 255 -5.73 11.45 -2.40
C HIS A 255 -5.55 10.63 -1.12
N ALA A 256 -5.52 9.29 -1.19
CA ALA A 256 -5.43 8.39 -0.03
C ALA A 256 -3.99 8.07 0.46
N SER A 257 -2.93 8.43 -0.27
CA SER A 257 -1.55 8.09 0.10
C SER A 257 -0.85 9.21 0.88
N GLY A 258 -1.32 9.48 2.10
CA GLY A 258 -0.55 10.27 3.06
C GLY A 258 0.63 9.43 3.57
N GLY A 259 1.79 9.54 2.90
CA GLY A 259 3.03 8.90 3.38
C GLY A 259 3.47 9.49 4.73
N ILE A 260 4.35 8.80 5.45
CA ILE A 260 4.86 9.24 6.78
C ILE A 260 5.45 10.67 6.74
N GLY A 261 5.95 11.11 5.58
CA GLY A 261 6.46 12.47 5.34
C GLY A 261 5.45 13.48 4.76
N GLY A 262 4.28 13.05 4.29
CA GLY A 262 3.23 13.92 3.71
C GLY A 262 2.26 14.48 4.76
N PRO A 263 1.30 15.33 4.37
CA PRO A 263 0.23 15.80 5.26
C PRO A 263 -0.63 14.62 5.76
N LEU A 264 -1.16 14.75 6.98
CA LEU A 264 -2.08 13.76 7.54
C LEU A 264 -3.34 13.67 6.68
N ASN A 265 -3.68 12.47 6.21
CA ASN A 265 -4.98 12.22 5.59
C ASN A 265 -5.97 11.69 6.64
N ALA A 266 -6.91 12.54 7.06
CA ALA A 266 -7.95 12.17 8.02
C ALA A 266 -9.22 11.61 7.35
N TRP A 267 -9.08 10.73 6.34
CA TRP A 267 -10.19 10.13 5.58
C TRP A 267 -11.31 9.55 6.46
N PHE A 268 -10.99 9.07 7.65
CA PHE A 268 -11.93 8.52 8.63
C PHE A 268 -12.92 9.56 9.18
N MET A 269 -12.64 10.86 9.03
CA MET A 269 -13.57 11.94 9.37
C MET A 269 -14.55 12.28 8.24
N SER A 270 -14.28 11.86 7.00
CA SER A 270 -15.04 12.27 5.80
C SER A 270 -16.55 12.07 5.92
N LYS A 271 -16.99 10.95 6.53
CA LYS A 271 -18.41 10.64 6.71
C LYS A 271 -19.12 11.46 7.79
N SER A 272 -18.38 12.31 8.50
CA SER A 272 -18.93 13.24 9.48
C SER A 272 -19.21 14.63 8.90
N PHE A 273 -19.04 14.82 7.58
CA PHE A 273 -19.36 16.05 6.87
C PHE A 273 -20.62 15.89 5.99
N ALA A 274 -21.23 17.02 5.62
CA ALA A 274 -22.41 17.04 4.75
C ALA A 274 -22.17 16.42 3.37
N SER A 275 -20.95 16.55 2.82
CA SER A 275 -20.52 15.98 1.54
C SER A 275 -19.02 15.69 1.54
N GLU A 276 -18.55 14.88 0.59
CA GLU A 276 -17.11 14.61 0.43
C GLU A 276 -16.33 15.86 0.00
N ASP A 277 -16.92 16.71 -0.84
CA ASP A 277 -16.35 18.03 -1.20
C ASP A 277 -16.18 18.95 0.03
N ALA A 278 -17.16 18.95 0.95
CA ALA A 278 -17.06 19.70 2.20
C ALA A 278 -15.87 19.24 3.06
N PHE A 279 -15.66 17.93 3.14
CA PHE A 279 -14.50 17.35 3.84
C PHE A 279 -13.18 17.77 3.20
N TRP A 280 -13.05 17.70 1.87
CA TRP A 280 -11.81 18.10 1.20
C TRP A 280 -11.53 19.61 1.28
N LYS A 281 -12.58 20.44 1.28
CA LYS A 281 -12.46 21.87 1.58
C LYS A 281 -11.94 22.10 3.00
N PHE A 282 -12.46 21.36 3.98
CA PHE A 282 -11.95 21.40 5.35
C PHE A 282 -10.47 20.97 5.43
N GLU A 283 -10.09 19.84 4.83
CA GLU A 283 -8.70 19.35 4.81
C GLU A 283 -7.73 20.35 4.16
N SER A 284 -8.15 21.03 3.09
CA SER A 284 -7.34 22.05 2.41
C SER A 284 -6.93 23.22 3.31
N THR A 285 -7.67 23.46 4.40
CA THR A 285 -7.36 24.55 5.35
C THR A 285 -6.06 24.33 6.11
N LEU A 286 -5.72 23.08 6.41
CA LEU A 286 -4.53 22.69 7.17
C LEU A 286 -3.42 22.09 6.30
N THR A 287 -3.71 21.75 5.04
CA THR A 287 -2.73 21.13 4.13
C THR A 287 -1.59 22.11 3.80
N PRO A 288 -0.31 21.78 4.10
CA PRO A 288 0.84 22.62 3.75
C PRO A 288 1.07 22.70 2.23
N ILE A 289 1.70 23.79 1.76
CA ILE A 289 2.08 23.92 0.35
C ILE A 289 3.42 23.21 0.14
N PRO A 290 3.53 22.23 -0.79
CA PRO A 290 4.81 21.60 -1.07
C PRO A 290 5.78 22.61 -1.69
N PRO A 291 7.09 22.55 -1.33
CA PRO A 291 8.08 23.56 -1.70
C PRO A 291 8.32 23.69 -3.22
N SER A 292 7.88 22.73 -4.04
CA SER A 292 7.99 22.78 -5.51
C SER A 292 6.84 23.52 -6.21
N SER A 293 5.80 23.95 -5.49
CA SER A 293 4.64 24.64 -6.08
C SER A 293 4.81 26.16 -6.14
N THR A 294 5.99 26.65 -6.52
CA THR A 294 6.20 28.07 -6.87
C THR A 294 5.90 28.29 -8.36
N LYS A 295 4.68 27.96 -8.77
CA LYS A 295 4.05 28.58 -9.95
C LYS A 295 2.79 29.26 -9.46
N ASN A 296 2.84 30.59 -9.49
CA ASN A 296 1.75 31.55 -9.26
C ASN A 296 0.36 30.94 -9.04
N ASN A 297 -0.07 30.90 -7.79
CA ASN A 297 -1.48 31.00 -7.44
C ASN A 297 -1.63 32.01 -6.30
N HIS A 298 -1.63 33.29 -6.66
CA HIS A 298 -2.19 34.35 -5.83
C HIS A 298 -3.71 34.11 -5.70
N LEU A 299 -4.13 33.26 -4.77
CA LEU A 299 -5.50 33.24 -4.29
C LEU A 299 -5.64 34.21 -3.13
N VAL A 300 -5.71 35.49 -3.47
CA VAL A 300 -6.48 36.46 -2.68
C VAL A 300 -7.94 36.02 -2.80
N ARG A 301 -8.41 35.18 -1.88
CA ARG A 301 -9.86 35.02 -1.63
C ARG A 301 -10.29 36.14 -0.69
N THR A 302 -10.40 37.35 -1.22
CA THR A 302 -11.31 38.35 -0.68
C THR A 302 -12.74 37.84 -0.88
N PHE A 303 -13.44 37.61 0.22
CA PHE A 303 -14.90 37.49 0.22
C PHE A 303 -15.47 38.80 -0.32
N ASN A 304 -16.02 38.78 -1.53
CA ASN A 304 -16.89 39.85 -2.02
C ASN A 304 -18.29 39.27 -2.21
N TRP A 305 -19.25 39.90 -1.55
CA TRP A 305 -20.68 39.77 -1.84
C TRP A 305 -20.94 40.45 -3.20
N ASP A 306 -21.52 39.68 -4.13
CA ASP A 306 -22.35 40.09 -5.30
C ASP A 306 -22.03 39.27 -6.58
N GLN A 307 -23.07 38.69 -7.18
CA GLN A 307 -23.13 37.85 -8.42
C GLN A 307 -22.97 38.69 -9.74
N PRO A 308 -23.10 38.16 -11.00
CA PRO A 308 -23.19 36.76 -11.53
C PRO A 308 -22.28 36.45 -12.77
N GLU A 309 -22.20 35.15 -13.11
CA GLU A 309 -22.03 34.45 -14.42
C GLU A 309 -21.13 34.97 -15.58
N GLY A 310 -20.43 34.03 -16.25
CA GLY A 310 -19.90 34.22 -17.62
C GLY A 310 -19.00 33.07 -18.12
N TRP A 311 -19.45 32.38 -19.18
CA TRP A 311 -18.84 31.23 -19.87
C TRP A 311 -17.61 31.52 -20.75
N ASP A 312 -16.94 30.40 -21.12
CA ASP A 312 -16.11 30.13 -22.30
C ASP A 312 -14.72 30.77 -22.46
N ARG A 313 -13.72 29.89 -22.68
CA ARG A 313 -13.01 29.81 -23.99
C ARG A 313 -12.05 28.62 -24.12
N ASP A 314 -12.09 28.08 -25.33
CA ASP A 314 -11.35 26.98 -25.94
C ASP A 314 -9.81 27.08 -25.89
N HIS A 315 -9.15 25.93 -25.91
CA HIS A 315 -7.76 25.81 -26.37
C HIS A 315 -7.63 24.77 -27.51
N PRO A 316 -6.80 25.04 -28.54
CA PRO A 316 -6.73 24.25 -29.77
C PRO A 316 -5.76 23.08 -29.68
N LEU A 317 -6.15 21.95 -30.29
CA LEU A 317 -5.35 20.75 -30.46
C LEU A 317 -4.28 20.96 -31.54
N ILE A 318 -3.02 20.69 -31.19
CA ILE A 318 -1.93 20.55 -32.16
C ILE A 318 -1.86 19.10 -32.63
N ASN A 319 -1.99 18.98 -33.94
CA ASN A 319 -1.85 17.81 -34.79
C ASN A 319 -0.37 17.44 -34.94
N SER A 320 -0.01 16.17 -34.81
CA SER A 320 1.20 15.63 -35.43
C SER A 320 1.00 14.16 -35.77
N ASP A 321 1.00 13.91 -37.08
CA ASP A 321 0.80 12.64 -37.75
C ASP A 321 1.82 11.57 -37.33
N ILE A 322 1.32 10.42 -36.88
CA ILE A 322 2.04 9.13 -36.98
C ILE A 322 1.03 8.13 -37.55
N SER A 323 1.25 7.74 -38.80
CA SER A 323 0.40 6.83 -39.56
C SER A 323 0.61 5.38 -39.09
N TRP A 324 -0.39 4.78 -38.47
CA TRP A 324 -0.46 3.32 -38.31
C TRP A 324 -1.22 2.71 -39.50
N SER A 325 -0.67 1.65 -40.07
CA SER A 325 -1.29 0.95 -41.20
C SER A 325 -2.51 0.15 -40.74
N LEU A 326 -3.60 0.27 -41.49
CA LEU A 326 -4.97 -0.19 -41.20
C LEU A 326 -5.16 -1.71 -41.01
N ARG A 327 -4.08 -2.49 -40.90
CA ARG A 327 -4.08 -3.95 -40.66
C ARG A 327 -3.70 -4.36 -39.24
N GLU A 328 -3.18 -3.45 -38.41
CA GLU A 328 -2.84 -3.72 -36.99
C GLU A 328 -3.98 -3.38 -36.02
N VAL A 329 -5.06 -2.75 -36.50
CA VAL A 329 -6.24 -2.37 -35.69
C VAL A 329 -7.36 -3.43 -35.75
N GLU A 330 -7.22 -4.45 -36.60
CA GLU A 330 -8.28 -5.46 -36.82
C GLU A 330 -8.27 -6.58 -35.77
N ASP A 331 -7.17 -6.81 -35.04
CA ASP A 331 -7.05 -7.84 -34.00
C ASP A 331 -7.37 -7.36 -32.57
N VAL A 332 -7.70 -6.08 -32.37
CA VAL A 332 -7.96 -5.48 -31.03
C VAL A 332 -9.44 -5.10 -30.82
N LEU A 333 -10.33 -5.37 -31.79
CA LEU A 333 -11.75 -5.11 -31.61
C LEU A 333 -12.49 -6.38 -31.14
N PRO A 334 -13.09 -6.37 -29.93
CA PRO A 334 -14.00 -7.43 -29.52
C PRO A 334 -15.19 -7.43 -30.45
N SER A 335 -15.56 -8.63 -30.92
CA SER A 335 -16.74 -8.90 -31.74
C SER A 335 -17.93 -8.06 -31.31
N SER A 336 -18.35 -7.16 -32.20
CA SER A 336 -19.53 -6.33 -32.08
C SER A 336 -20.77 -7.20 -31.94
N ASP A 337 -21.42 -7.13 -30.79
CA ASP A 337 -22.88 -7.19 -30.73
C ASP A 337 -23.37 -6.01 -29.91
N SER A 338 -24.09 -5.14 -30.60
CA SER A 338 -24.40 -3.77 -30.19
C SER A 338 -25.78 -3.68 -29.54
N THR A 339 -25.83 -3.18 -28.31
CA THR A 339 -26.94 -2.32 -27.86
C THR A 339 -26.36 -1.02 -27.33
N LEU A 340 -26.52 0.01 -28.17
CA LEU A 340 -26.12 1.40 -27.95
C LEU A 340 -26.90 2.03 -26.78
N GLU A 341 -26.22 2.36 -25.69
CA GLU A 341 -26.64 3.47 -24.82
C GLU A 341 -25.60 4.60 -24.88
N ARG A 342 -26.09 5.79 -25.21
CA ARG A 342 -25.32 7.03 -25.37
C ARG A 342 -24.71 7.45 -24.02
N PHE A 343 -23.40 7.57 -23.99
CA PHE A 343 -22.63 8.06 -22.84
C PHE A 343 -22.90 9.55 -22.55
N LYS A 344 -23.37 9.83 -21.34
CA LYS A 344 -23.10 11.10 -20.64
C LYS A 344 -21.79 10.93 -19.87
N ILE A 345 -20.82 11.77 -20.17
CA ILE A 345 -19.51 11.81 -19.50
C ILE A 345 -19.70 12.56 -18.19
N GLU A 346 -20.19 11.88 -17.15
CA GLU A 346 -20.10 12.35 -15.75
C GLU A 346 -20.21 11.24 -14.67
N ASP A 347 -20.29 9.95 -15.03
CA ASP A 347 -20.55 8.86 -14.06
C ASP A 347 -19.60 7.65 -14.12
N SER A 348 -18.47 7.73 -14.84
CA SER A 348 -17.60 6.55 -15.05
C SER A 348 -16.92 6.07 -13.77
N THR A 349 -16.41 6.96 -12.93
CA THR A 349 -15.64 6.59 -11.72
C THR A 349 -16.51 5.97 -10.62
N SER A 350 -17.76 6.42 -10.45
CA SER A 350 -18.72 5.87 -9.49
C SER A 350 -19.11 4.43 -9.84
N SER A 351 -19.33 4.16 -11.14
CA SER A 351 -19.60 2.83 -11.67
C SER A 351 -18.43 1.85 -11.48
N PHE A 352 -17.18 2.29 -11.69
CA PHE A 352 -16.02 1.42 -11.47
C PHE A 352 -15.80 1.06 -9.99
N LEU A 353 -16.02 2.01 -9.07
CA LEU A 353 -15.89 1.75 -7.63
C LEU A 353 -16.98 0.81 -7.11
N SER A 354 -18.20 0.86 -7.65
CA SER A 354 -19.27 -0.06 -7.26
C SER A 354 -19.01 -1.49 -7.71
N VAL A 355 -18.48 -1.71 -8.92
CA VAL A 355 -18.09 -3.04 -9.41
C VAL A 355 -16.97 -3.64 -8.55
N LEU A 356 -15.93 -2.86 -8.24
CA LEU A 356 -14.86 -3.27 -7.34
C LEU A 356 -15.41 -3.68 -5.96
N LEU A 357 -16.29 -2.85 -5.39
CA LEU A 357 -16.90 -3.10 -4.09
C LEU A 357 -17.69 -4.42 -4.07
N ILE A 358 -18.47 -4.71 -5.12
CA ILE A 358 -19.20 -5.98 -5.25
C ILE A 358 -18.23 -7.16 -5.32
N GLY A 359 -17.15 -7.05 -6.10
CA GLY A 359 -16.12 -8.08 -6.21
C GLY A 359 -15.46 -8.37 -4.86
N VAL A 360 -15.08 -7.32 -4.13
CA VAL A 360 -14.49 -7.43 -2.79
C VAL A 360 -15.47 -8.04 -1.78
N GLN A 361 -16.75 -7.64 -1.80
CA GLN A 361 -17.76 -8.22 -0.92
C GLN A 361 -17.93 -9.72 -1.15
N ARG A 362 -17.94 -10.16 -2.41
CA ARG A 362 -17.99 -11.59 -2.75
C ARG A 362 -16.75 -12.32 -2.23
N LEU A 363 -15.56 -11.76 -2.47
CA LEU A 363 -14.30 -12.33 -2.00
C LEU A 363 -14.24 -12.43 -0.47
N CYS A 364 -14.70 -11.40 0.24
CA CYS A 364 -14.78 -11.37 1.69
C CYS A 364 -15.66 -12.51 2.23
N ARG A 365 -16.86 -12.70 1.67
CA ARG A 365 -17.75 -13.82 2.05
C ARG A 365 -17.12 -15.18 1.76
N THR A 366 -16.43 -15.32 0.63
CA THR A 366 -15.73 -16.55 0.26
C THR A 366 -14.60 -16.89 1.23
N LEU A 367 -13.87 -15.88 1.72
CA LEU A 367 -12.74 -16.06 2.62
C LEU A 367 -13.14 -16.13 4.10
N HIS A 368 -14.30 -15.58 4.49
CA HIS A 368 -14.70 -15.47 5.89
C HIS A 368 -14.54 -16.78 6.70
N PRO A 369 -14.97 -17.96 6.20
CA PRO A 369 -14.76 -19.22 6.93
C PRO A 369 -13.28 -19.57 7.14
N LEU A 370 -12.41 -19.29 6.16
CA LEU A 370 -10.96 -19.52 6.24
C LEU A 370 -10.31 -18.57 7.25
N LEU A 371 -10.74 -17.30 7.28
CA LEU A 371 -10.21 -16.31 8.23
C LEU A 371 -10.56 -16.73 9.67
N VAL A 372 -11.83 -17.08 9.92
CA VAL A 372 -12.31 -17.51 11.23
C VAL A 372 -11.63 -18.81 11.67
N SER A 373 -11.61 -19.85 10.84
CA SER A 373 -11.01 -21.13 11.21
C SER A 373 -9.51 -20.99 11.52
N THR A 374 -8.77 -20.24 10.70
CA THR A 374 -7.33 -20.05 10.93
C THR A 374 -7.05 -19.31 12.24
N ILE A 375 -7.87 -18.32 12.61
CA ILE A 375 -7.74 -17.64 13.91
C ILE A 375 -8.07 -18.60 15.06
N LEU A 376 -9.17 -19.36 14.97
CA LEU A 376 -9.58 -20.28 16.03
C LEU A 376 -8.60 -21.44 16.23
N ASP A 377 -8.01 -21.95 15.14
CA ASP A 377 -7.03 -23.04 15.18
C ASP A 377 -5.69 -22.58 15.79
N CYS A 378 -5.25 -21.36 15.48
CA CYS A 378 -3.93 -20.85 15.86
C CYS A 378 -3.93 -20.04 17.17
N ALA A 379 -5.03 -19.39 17.56
CA ALA A 379 -5.04 -18.48 18.70
C ALA A 379 -4.73 -19.18 20.04
N PRO A 380 -5.28 -20.37 20.36
CA PRO A 380 -4.99 -21.04 21.63
C PRO A 380 -3.50 -21.39 21.79
N SER A 381 -2.82 -21.86 20.74
CA SER A 381 -1.41 -22.23 20.80
C SER A 381 -0.46 -21.02 20.88
N VAL A 382 -0.88 -19.86 20.35
CA VAL A 382 -0.07 -18.64 20.36
C VAL A 382 -0.22 -17.87 21.68
N PHE A 383 -1.44 -17.82 22.24
CA PHE A 383 -1.76 -16.96 23.37
C PHE A 383 -1.97 -17.67 24.71
N ALA A 384 -2.00 -19.01 24.77
CA ALA A 384 -2.09 -19.73 26.03
C ALA A 384 -0.85 -19.47 26.93
N PRO A 385 -1.03 -19.36 28.25
CA PRO A 385 0.02 -18.96 29.19
C PRO A 385 1.24 -19.91 29.19
N ASP A 386 1.01 -21.21 28.99
CA ASP A 386 2.04 -22.26 29.03
C ASP A 386 2.53 -22.73 27.64
N ALA A 387 2.01 -22.15 26.55
CA ALA A 387 2.29 -22.64 25.22
C ALA A 387 3.64 -22.16 24.66
N LYS A 388 4.36 -23.06 23.97
CA LYS A 388 5.51 -22.67 23.14
C LYS A 388 4.98 -21.96 21.89
N ALA A 389 4.83 -20.64 21.96
CA ALA A 389 4.34 -19.83 20.85
C ALA A 389 5.07 -20.17 19.54
N SER A 390 4.34 -20.75 18.59
CA SER A 390 4.83 -21.02 17.25
C SER A 390 4.86 -19.73 16.45
N GLU A 391 6.04 -19.33 15.97
CA GLU A 391 6.23 -18.14 15.13
C GLU A 391 5.39 -18.22 13.85
N THR A 392 5.27 -19.41 13.28
CA THR A 392 4.47 -19.65 12.08
C THR A 392 2.98 -19.43 12.33
N GLU A 393 2.45 -19.86 13.48
CA GLU A 393 1.03 -19.69 13.83
C GLU A 393 0.70 -18.24 14.16
N ALA A 394 1.58 -17.54 14.88
CA ALA A 394 1.43 -16.11 15.14
C ALA A 394 1.45 -15.30 13.83
N SER A 395 2.36 -15.62 12.90
CA SER A 395 2.43 -15.01 11.58
C SER A 395 1.18 -15.29 10.74
N MET A 396 0.58 -16.48 10.88
CA MET A 396 -0.68 -16.81 10.22
C MET A 396 -1.83 -15.93 10.74
N ILE A 397 -1.96 -15.78 12.07
CA ILE A 397 -2.97 -14.89 12.67
C ILE A 397 -2.80 -13.46 12.19
N LEU A 398 -1.58 -12.94 12.20
CA LEU A 398 -1.28 -11.59 11.72
C LEU A 398 -1.67 -11.42 10.25
N THR A 399 -1.27 -12.35 9.39
CA THR A 399 -1.52 -12.28 7.94
C THR A 399 -3.02 -12.37 7.63
N VAL A 400 -3.76 -13.27 8.31
CA VAL A 400 -5.22 -13.39 8.19
C VAL A 400 -5.91 -12.10 8.65
N SER A 401 -5.43 -11.49 9.74
CA SER A 401 -5.96 -10.22 10.23
C SER A 401 -5.68 -9.07 9.27
N GLN A 402 -4.52 -9.04 8.61
CA GLN A 402 -4.22 -8.08 7.55
C GLN A 402 -5.14 -8.26 6.33
N ILE A 403 -5.40 -9.50 5.91
CA ILE A 403 -6.36 -9.78 4.83
C ILE A 403 -7.75 -9.26 5.24
N ALA A 404 -8.18 -9.53 6.48
CA ALA A 404 -9.44 -9.02 7.00
C ALA A 404 -9.49 -7.48 6.98
N SER A 405 -8.42 -6.78 7.42
CA SER A 405 -8.40 -5.31 7.40
C SER A 405 -8.44 -4.73 5.99
N LEU A 406 -7.77 -5.35 5.02
CA LEU A 406 -7.83 -4.94 3.61
C LEU A 406 -9.25 -5.09 3.03
N LEU A 407 -9.91 -6.22 3.28
CA LEU A 407 -11.24 -6.51 2.76
C LEU A 407 -12.33 -5.67 3.46
N TYR A 408 -12.38 -5.70 4.80
CA TYR A 408 -13.38 -4.92 5.53
C TYR A 408 -13.11 -3.41 5.46
N GLY A 409 -11.85 -2.96 5.44
CA GLY A 409 -11.50 -1.55 5.26
C GLY A 409 -11.94 -0.98 3.91
N THR A 410 -12.00 -1.80 2.86
CA THR A 410 -12.50 -1.36 1.55
C THR A 410 -14.03 -1.42 1.48
N ILE A 411 -14.65 -2.47 2.03
CA ILE A 411 -16.11 -2.58 2.14
C ILE A 411 -16.71 -1.45 2.98
N LEU A 412 -16.13 -1.23 4.15
CA LEU A 412 -16.52 -0.20 5.12
C LEU A 412 -15.83 1.15 4.85
N GLY A 413 -15.01 1.27 3.80
CA GLY A 413 -14.49 2.54 3.29
C GLY A 413 -15.39 3.15 2.22
N GLY A 414 -16.09 2.32 1.45
CA GLY A 414 -16.91 2.73 0.30
C GLY A 414 -18.05 3.73 0.61
N GLY A 415 -18.43 4.55 -0.37
CA GLY A 415 -19.50 5.54 -0.22
C GLY A 415 -20.91 4.95 -0.01
N GLU A 416 -21.13 3.72 -0.48
CA GLU A 416 -22.44 3.05 -0.44
C GLU A 416 -22.73 2.37 0.90
N ALA A 417 -24.01 2.02 1.11
CA ALA A 417 -24.44 1.30 2.30
C ALA A 417 -23.88 -0.12 2.28
N ALA A 418 -22.90 -0.38 3.15
CA ALA A 418 -22.38 -1.74 3.36
C ALA A 418 -23.52 -2.70 3.76
N PRO A 419 -23.53 -3.93 3.24
CA PRO A 419 -24.56 -4.90 3.57
C PRO A 419 -24.48 -5.28 5.05
N ALA A 420 -25.65 -5.41 5.69
CA ALA A 420 -25.75 -5.75 7.11
C ALA A 420 -25.05 -7.07 7.47
N SER A 421 -24.99 -8.03 6.54
CA SER A 421 -24.28 -9.29 6.72
C SER A 421 -22.77 -9.12 6.94
N SER A 422 -22.13 -8.20 6.22
CA SER A 422 -20.70 -7.95 6.40
C SER A 422 -20.39 -7.29 7.75
N LEU A 423 -21.33 -6.52 8.31
CA LEU A 423 -21.18 -5.95 9.66
C LEU A 423 -21.26 -7.05 10.72
N SER A 424 -22.26 -7.96 10.62
CA SER A 424 -22.38 -9.08 11.56
C SER A 424 -21.23 -10.07 11.47
N GLU A 425 -20.72 -10.34 10.26
CA GLU A 425 -19.55 -11.19 10.05
C GLU A 425 -18.30 -10.59 10.70
N LEU A 426 -18.06 -9.28 10.54
CA LEU A 426 -16.94 -8.60 11.18
C LEU A 426 -17.06 -8.59 12.71
N GLU A 427 -18.27 -8.34 13.22
CA GLU A 427 -18.53 -8.35 14.66
C GLU A 427 -18.24 -9.73 15.28
N ALA A 428 -18.66 -10.81 14.61
CA ALA A 428 -18.36 -12.18 15.02
C ALA A 428 -16.85 -12.46 14.99
N LEU A 429 -16.16 -12.08 13.92
CA LEU A 429 -14.70 -12.21 13.78
C LEU A 429 -13.97 -11.51 14.94
N LEU A 430 -14.35 -10.26 15.23
CA LEU A 430 -13.81 -9.52 16.37
C LEU A 430 -14.12 -10.21 17.69
N GLY A 431 -15.34 -10.74 17.84
CA GLY A 431 -15.76 -11.50 19.02
C GLY A 431 -14.86 -12.68 19.36
N TYR A 432 -14.38 -13.42 18.34
CA TYR A 432 -13.42 -14.51 18.53
C TYR A 432 -12.02 -14.04 18.91
N MET A 433 -11.64 -12.83 18.50
CA MET A 433 -10.33 -12.23 18.80
C MET A 433 -10.29 -11.54 20.19
N THR A 434 -11.43 -11.01 20.66
CA THR A 434 -11.54 -10.25 21.93
C THR A 434 -10.87 -10.92 23.13
N PRO A 435 -11.03 -12.24 23.39
CA PRO A 435 -10.46 -12.88 24.59
C PRO A 435 -8.94 -12.81 24.68
N TYR A 436 -8.26 -12.60 23.56
CA TYR A 436 -6.80 -12.56 23.46
C TYR A 436 -6.24 -11.14 23.39
N PHE A 437 -7.09 -10.11 23.30
CA PHE A 437 -6.66 -8.72 23.21
C PHE A 437 -6.45 -8.10 24.61
N PRO A 438 -5.38 -7.32 24.84
CA PRO A 438 -4.29 -7.02 23.92
C PRO A 438 -3.38 -8.22 23.69
N PHE A 439 -3.05 -8.46 22.42
CA PHE A 439 -2.22 -9.58 22.00
C PHE A 439 -0.79 -9.36 22.49
N ALA A 440 -0.30 -10.31 23.27
CA ALA A 440 1.07 -10.35 23.76
C ALA A 440 1.48 -11.80 24.01
N SER A 441 2.74 -12.14 23.74
CA SER A 441 3.30 -13.44 24.13
C SER A 441 3.53 -13.51 25.64
N SER A 442 3.27 -14.68 26.25
CA SER A 442 3.63 -15.00 27.63
C SER A 442 5.11 -14.66 27.94
N LYS A 443 6.01 -14.97 26.99
CA LYS A 443 7.46 -14.66 27.09
C LYS A 443 7.78 -13.15 27.17
N SER A 444 6.93 -12.29 26.64
CA SER A 444 7.12 -10.83 26.69
C SER A 444 6.74 -10.25 28.07
N ARG A 445 5.93 -10.95 28.86
CA ARG A 445 5.53 -10.52 30.21
C ARG A 445 6.64 -10.79 31.24
N ASP A 446 7.35 -11.92 31.11
CA ASP A 446 8.45 -12.29 32.01
C ASP A 446 9.79 -11.61 31.67
N MET A 447 10.01 -11.16 30.43
CA MET A 447 11.31 -10.63 30.01
C MET A 447 11.63 -9.22 30.56
N LYS A 448 10.64 -8.47 31.08
CA LYS A 448 10.90 -7.23 31.83
C LYS A 448 11.79 -7.47 33.05
N VAL A 449 11.86 -8.70 33.55
CA VAL A 449 12.69 -9.12 34.70
C VAL A 449 14.07 -9.62 34.27
N TRP A 450 14.22 -10.12 33.05
CA TRP A 450 15.44 -10.83 32.60
C TRP A 450 16.46 -9.96 31.86
N CYS A 451 16.09 -8.77 31.39
CA CYS A 451 17.00 -7.88 30.66
C CYS A 451 18.07 -7.17 31.52
N SER A 452 18.26 -7.54 32.79
CA SER A 452 19.30 -6.95 33.64
C SER A 452 20.67 -7.62 33.52
N ASN A 453 20.79 -8.82 32.93
CA ASN A 453 22.02 -9.62 33.02
C ASN A 453 22.57 -10.06 31.65
N TYR A 454 23.89 -9.91 31.52
CA TYR A 454 24.79 -10.05 30.37
C TYR A 454 24.70 -11.39 29.59
N ASP A 455 24.79 -11.36 28.24
CA ASP A 455 25.84 -12.03 27.41
C ASP A 455 25.51 -12.08 25.88
N ASP A 456 26.58 -12.15 25.07
CA ASP A 456 26.73 -11.99 23.61
C ASP A 456 25.87 -12.86 22.65
N LEU A 457 24.99 -13.73 23.16
CA LEU A 457 23.94 -14.41 22.36
C LEU A 457 22.65 -13.56 22.24
N TYR A 458 22.79 -12.27 22.53
CA TYR A 458 21.71 -11.31 22.72
C TYR A 458 21.19 -10.76 21.40
N GLU A 459 22.05 -10.38 20.44
CA GLU A 459 21.61 -9.61 19.27
C GLU A 459 20.67 -10.39 18.33
N THR A 460 20.97 -11.64 17.96
CA THR A 460 20.06 -12.43 17.10
C THR A 460 18.74 -12.76 17.81
N ARG A 461 18.78 -13.02 19.12
CA ARG A 461 17.58 -13.32 19.92
C ARG A 461 16.75 -12.04 20.15
N LYS A 462 17.40 -10.89 20.34
CA LYS A 462 16.80 -9.55 20.47
C LYS A 462 16.16 -9.10 19.16
N LEU A 463 16.79 -9.34 18.01
CA LEU A 463 16.21 -9.06 16.69
C LEU A 463 14.92 -9.88 16.47
N ASN A 464 14.94 -11.19 16.73
CA ASN A 464 13.75 -12.04 16.61
C ASN A 464 12.66 -11.70 17.65
N ILE A 465 13.04 -11.28 18.86
CA ILE A 465 12.09 -10.81 19.88
C ILE A 465 11.47 -9.47 19.49
N SER A 466 12.27 -8.58 18.87
CA SER A 466 11.79 -7.27 18.41
C SER A 466 10.84 -7.36 17.23
N SER A 467 11.09 -8.26 16.26
CA SER A 467 10.16 -8.53 15.17
C SER A 467 8.86 -9.13 15.69
N PHE A 468 8.95 -10.10 16.61
CA PHE A 468 7.76 -10.75 17.19
C PHE A 468 6.92 -9.79 18.03
N ALA A 469 7.54 -8.88 18.78
CA ALA A 469 6.84 -7.82 19.51
C ALA A 469 6.18 -6.82 18.56
N GLN A 470 6.84 -6.46 17.45
CA GLN A 470 6.30 -5.60 16.40
C GLN A 470 5.11 -6.25 15.69
N ASP A 471 5.14 -7.56 15.46
CA ASP A 471 4.05 -8.32 14.86
C ASP A 471 2.78 -8.29 15.73
N PHE A 472 2.92 -8.51 17.05
CA PHE A 472 1.77 -8.37 17.96
C PHE A 472 1.28 -6.93 18.08
N GLN A 473 2.18 -5.95 18.05
CA GLN A 473 1.77 -4.55 17.98
C GLN A 473 0.96 -4.29 16.70
N GLY A 474 1.41 -4.80 15.55
CA GLY A 474 0.66 -4.75 14.30
C GLY A 474 -0.72 -5.40 14.42
N LEU A 475 -0.82 -6.56 15.07
CA LEU A 475 -2.10 -7.25 15.31
C LEU A 475 -3.03 -6.44 16.22
N ASN A 476 -2.51 -5.82 17.29
CA ASN A 476 -3.28 -4.93 18.16
C ASN A 476 -3.83 -3.73 17.38
N LEU A 477 -3.01 -3.11 16.52
CA LEU A 477 -3.43 -1.99 15.68
C LEU A 477 -4.51 -2.39 14.69
N ILE A 478 -4.40 -3.57 14.06
CA ILE A 478 -5.42 -4.09 13.14
C ILE A 478 -6.75 -4.31 13.86
N TYR A 479 -6.72 -4.88 15.08
CA TYR A 479 -7.93 -5.05 15.88
C TYR A 479 -8.59 -3.70 16.20
N CYS A 480 -7.80 -2.71 16.64
CA CYS A 480 -8.29 -1.34 16.85
C CYS A 480 -8.87 -0.72 15.58
N GLU A 481 -8.23 -0.90 14.42
CA GLU A 481 -8.69 -0.41 13.12
C GLU A 481 -10.03 -1.03 12.73
N LEU A 482 -10.15 -2.36 12.79
CA LEU A 482 -11.37 -3.09 12.46
C LEU A 482 -12.54 -2.71 13.38
N THR A 483 -12.32 -2.60 14.70
CA THR A 483 -13.34 -2.10 15.63
C THR A 483 -13.76 -0.67 15.28
N SER A 484 -12.81 0.19 14.92
CA SER A 484 -13.10 1.58 14.57
C SER A 484 -13.94 1.70 13.30
N LEU A 485 -13.63 0.91 12.27
CA LEU A 485 -14.37 0.86 11.02
C LEU A 485 -15.82 0.43 11.24
N LEU A 486 -16.02 -0.58 12.10
CA LEU A 486 -17.34 -1.07 12.47
C LEU A 486 -18.16 0.03 13.19
N VAL A 487 -17.56 0.68 14.20
CA VAL A 487 -18.20 1.78 14.95
C VAL A 487 -18.55 2.96 14.04
N LEU A 488 -17.61 3.43 13.22
CA LEU A 488 -17.83 4.55 12.30
C LEU A 488 -18.98 4.25 11.35
N ARG A 489 -19.09 3.01 10.84
CA ARG A 489 -20.18 2.63 9.95
C ARG A 489 -21.52 2.55 10.65
N LEU A 490 -21.59 1.94 11.83
CA LEU A 490 -22.83 1.90 12.60
C LEU A 490 -23.33 3.30 12.97
N ASN A 491 -22.42 4.23 13.27
CA ASN A 491 -22.76 5.62 13.52
C ASN A 491 -23.38 6.29 12.28
N THR A 492 -22.83 6.06 11.09
CA THR A 492 -23.43 6.60 9.84
C THR A 492 -24.80 6.01 9.51
N ILE A 493 -25.10 4.77 9.94
CA ILE A 493 -26.42 4.16 9.73
C ILE A 493 -27.44 4.77 10.71
N SER A 494 -27.06 4.92 11.98
CA SER A 494 -27.95 5.43 13.05
C SER A 494 -28.41 6.88 12.82
N THR A 495 -27.58 7.73 12.23
CA THR A 495 -27.94 9.13 11.90
C THR A 495 -29.00 9.26 10.79
N LYS A 496 -29.35 8.17 10.07
CA LYS A 496 -30.40 8.20 9.05
C LYS A 496 -31.78 7.98 9.71
N PRO A 497 -32.78 8.85 9.47
CA PRO A 497 -34.04 8.91 10.22
C PRO A 497 -34.95 7.67 10.10
N ARG A 498 -34.58 6.65 9.31
CA ARG A 498 -35.39 5.45 9.05
C ARG A 498 -34.80 4.13 9.57
N ARG A 499 -33.58 4.10 10.14
CA ARG A 499 -32.93 2.85 10.59
C ARG A 499 -31.99 3.06 11.79
N SER A 500 -32.53 3.12 13.00
CA SER A 500 -31.73 3.03 14.23
C SER A 500 -31.41 1.56 14.52
N LEU A 501 -30.20 1.08 14.18
CA LEU A 501 -29.67 -0.15 14.77
C LEU A 501 -29.05 0.19 16.12
N LYS A 502 -29.57 -0.43 17.19
CA LYS A 502 -28.92 -0.38 18.52
C LYS A 502 -27.59 -1.15 18.45
N PRO A 503 -26.54 -0.67 19.11
CA PRO A 503 -25.29 -1.41 19.20
C PRO A 503 -25.54 -2.70 19.97
N SER A 504 -24.85 -3.76 19.59
CA SER A 504 -24.86 -5.02 20.32
C SER A 504 -24.04 -4.88 21.62
N ASN A 505 -24.45 -5.59 22.67
CA ASN A 505 -23.67 -5.71 23.91
C ASN A 505 -22.18 -6.10 23.68
N PRO A 506 -21.83 -7.08 22.82
CA PRO A 506 -20.43 -7.40 22.56
C PRO A 506 -19.63 -6.24 21.96
N LEU A 507 -20.23 -5.42 21.08
CA LEU A 507 -19.55 -4.27 20.50
C LEU A 507 -19.20 -3.21 21.56
N ILE A 508 -20.12 -2.94 22.50
CA ILE A 508 -19.87 -1.99 23.60
C ILE A 508 -18.67 -2.46 24.44
N THR A 509 -18.62 -3.76 24.77
CA THR A 509 -17.48 -4.38 25.47
C THR A 509 -16.18 -4.24 24.67
N GLN A 510 -16.21 -4.50 23.35
CA GLN A 510 -15.03 -4.35 22.50
C GLN A 510 -14.52 -2.89 22.48
N VAL A 511 -15.42 -1.91 22.37
CA VAL A 511 -15.05 -0.50 22.38
C VAL A 511 -14.46 -0.09 23.73
N SER A 512 -15.00 -0.59 24.84
CA SER A 512 -14.45 -0.36 26.19
C SER A 512 -13.01 -0.89 26.30
N ILE A 513 -12.78 -2.15 25.90
CA ILE A 513 -11.44 -2.78 25.95
C ILE A 513 -10.43 -2.04 25.05
N VAL A 514 -10.85 -1.62 23.85
CA VAL A 514 -10.00 -0.83 22.93
C VAL A 514 -9.69 0.54 23.52
N SER A 515 -10.65 1.20 24.16
CA SER A 515 -10.47 2.50 24.81
C SER A 515 -9.45 2.43 25.95
N ASP A 516 -9.52 1.39 26.77
CA ASP A 516 -8.55 1.12 27.84
C ASP A 516 -7.14 0.89 27.29
N TYR A 517 -7.03 0.10 26.22
CA TYR A 517 -5.75 -0.15 25.56
C TYR A 517 -5.13 1.12 24.99
N ILE A 518 -5.89 1.92 24.24
CA ILE A 518 -5.42 3.19 23.65
C ILE A 518 -5.01 4.16 24.77
N THR A 519 -5.82 4.27 25.82
CA THR A 519 -5.52 5.14 26.98
C THR A 519 -4.22 4.73 27.66
N LYS A 520 -4.03 3.43 27.92
CA LYS A 520 -2.77 2.90 28.48
C LYS A 520 -1.59 3.14 27.55
N LEU A 521 -1.76 2.94 26.25
CA LEU A 521 -0.70 3.13 25.26
C LEU A 521 -0.24 4.59 25.21
N LEU A 522 -1.18 5.54 25.11
CA LEU A 522 -0.89 6.98 25.10
C LEU A 522 -0.30 7.47 26.43
N ARG A 523 -0.80 6.99 27.58
CA ARG A 523 -0.31 7.39 28.92
C ARG A 523 1.01 6.74 29.29
N SER A 524 1.29 5.50 28.90
CA SER A 524 2.53 4.80 29.26
C SER A 524 3.81 5.52 28.80
N GLN A 525 3.69 6.43 27.83
CA GLN A 525 4.81 7.25 27.33
C GLN A 525 4.98 8.58 28.07
N THR A 526 3.97 8.97 28.86
CA THR A 526 3.97 10.21 29.66
C THR A 526 4.66 10.03 31.02
N THR A 527 4.74 8.79 31.52
CA THR A 527 5.37 8.46 32.80
C THR A 527 6.89 8.34 32.65
N ARG A 528 7.62 9.34 33.15
CA ARG A 528 9.11 9.46 33.12
C ARG A 528 9.88 8.38 33.91
N THR A 529 9.22 7.33 34.41
CA THR A 529 9.80 6.36 35.37
C THR A 529 10.33 5.07 34.74
N SER A 530 10.11 4.82 33.45
CA SER A 530 10.64 3.64 32.76
C SER A 530 11.81 4.04 31.86
N GLN A 531 13.02 3.58 32.19
CA GLN A 531 14.31 3.96 31.56
C GLN A 531 14.50 3.46 30.11
N VAL A 532 13.44 3.08 29.41
CA VAL A 532 13.46 2.87 27.94
C VAL A 532 12.20 3.50 27.35
N PRO A 533 12.27 4.71 26.77
CA PRO A 533 11.13 5.31 26.08
C PRO A 533 10.95 4.59 24.74
N HIS A 534 10.02 3.64 24.67
CA HIS A 534 9.50 3.18 23.38
C HIS A 534 8.57 4.28 22.83
N SER A 535 9.11 5.32 22.19
CA SER A 535 8.32 6.34 21.50
C SER A 535 7.42 5.68 20.44
N LEU A 536 6.13 6.02 20.37
CA LEU A 536 5.25 5.54 19.29
C LEU A 536 5.88 5.90 17.94
N LEU A 537 6.08 4.88 17.10
CA LEU A 537 6.47 5.10 15.70
C LEU A 537 5.36 5.90 15.00
N PRO A 538 5.68 6.85 14.09
CA PRO A 538 4.70 7.64 13.36
C PRO A 538 3.62 6.79 12.69
N GLY A 539 4.01 5.66 12.08
CA GLY A 539 3.08 4.73 11.44
C GLY A 539 2.09 4.10 12.43
N SER A 540 2.53 3.75 13.64
CA SER A 540 1.65 3.22 14.69
C SER A 540 0.68 4.29 15.20
N TYR A 541 1.14 5.54 15.35
CA TYR A 541 0.27 6.65 15.74
C TYR A 541 -0.81 6.92 14.67
N LEU A 542 -0.43 6.94 13.38
CA LEU A 542 -1.38 7.08 12.26
C LEU A 542 -2.44 5.98 12.26
N ALA A 543 -2.05 4.73 12.50
CA ALA A 543 -2.98 3.59 12.56
C ALA A 543 -3.99 3.68 13.72
N LEU A 544 -3.67 4.41 14.79
CA LEU A 544 -4.56 4.61 15.95
C LEU A 544 -5.58 5.73 15.73
N LEU A 545 -5.31 6.70 14.84
CA LEU A 545 -6.17 7.88 14.67
C LEU A 545 -7.62 7.54 14.27
N PRO A 546 -7.90 6.59 13.35
CA PRO A 546 -9.26 6.16 13.06
C PRO A 546 -9.99 5.63 14.30
N SER A 547 -9.31 4.86 15.14
CA SER A 547 -9.85 4.31 16.39
C SER A 547 -10.12 5.38 17.43
N ILE A 548 -9.17 6.30 17.62
CA ILE A 548 -9.34 7.46 18.50
C ILE A 548 -10.55 8.30 18.05
N TRP A 549 -10.66 8.57 16.75
CA TRP A 549 -11.79 9.29 16.18
C TRP A 549 -13.13 8.56 16.36
N ALA A 550 -13.18 7.25 16.09
CA ALA A 550 -14.38 6.44 16.24
C ALA A 550 -14.91 6.43 17.67
N ILE A 551 -14.01 6.42 18.66
CA ILE A 551 -14.35 6.47 20.08
C ILE A 551 -14.82 7.88 20.47
N ILE A 552 -14.10 8.93 20.07
CA ILE A 552 -14.43 10.31 20.48
C ILE A 552 -15.71 10.81 19.78
N ASN A 553 -15.94 10.44 18.52
CA ASN A 553 -17.11 10.80 17.73
C ASN A 553 -18.19 9.69 17.78
N ASN A 554 -18.43 9.16 18.98
CA ASN A 554 -19.40 8.10 19.21
C ASN A 554 -20.80 8.66 19.51
N LEU A 555 -21.86 7.94 19.13
CA LEU A 555 -23.26 8.27 19.40
C LEU A 555 -23.79 7.63 20.69
N TYR A 556 -23.10 6.62 21.22
CA TYR A 556 -23.60 5.80 22.32
C TYR A 556 -23.23 6.40 23.68
N THR A 557 -24.25 6.71 24.49
CA THR A 557 -24.12 7.34 25.81
C THR A 557 -23.43 6.44 26.84
N GLU A 558 -23.57 5.13 26.73
CA GLU A 558 -22.95 4.12 27.63
C GLU A 558 -21.42 4.14 27.59
N VAL A 559 -20.82 4.67 26.52
CA VAL A 559 -19.36 4.72 26.32
C VAL A 559 -18.78 6.10 26.68
N SER A 560 -19.61 7.04 27.13
CA SER A 560 -19.22 8.45 27.37
C SER A 560 -18.07 8.66 28.37
N SER A 561 -17.90 7.76 29.35
CA SER A 561 -16.75 7.78 30.25
C SER A 561 -15.45 7.51 29.48
N HIS A 562 -15.42 6.43 28.70
CA HIS A 562 -14.27 6.04 27.89
C HIS A 562 -13.94 7.09 26.81
N THR A 563 -14.94 7.74 26.20
CA THR A 563 -14.69 8.80 25.22
C THR A 563 -13.93 9.98 25.85
N THR A 564 -14.30 10.35 27.07
CA THR A 564 -13.64 11.39 27.84
C THR A 564 -12.21 10.99 28.20
N GLU A 565 -12.00 9.77 28.68
CA GLU A 565 -10.67 9.29 29.08
C GLU A 565 -9.68 9.23 27.92
N VAL A 566 -10.12 8.72 26.76
CA VAL A 566 -9.32 8.65 25.53
C VAL A 566 -8.98 10.06 25.03
N LEU A 567 -9.94 10.99 25.04
CA LEU A 567 -9.71 12.38 24.67
C LEU A 567 -8.67 13.05 25.59
N GLN A 568 -8.78 12.85 26.89
CA GLN A 568 -7.80 13.38 27.85
C GLN A 568 -6.41 12.79 27.61
N ALA A 569 -6.31 11.47 27.43
CA ALA A 569 -5.03 10.81 27.15
C ALA A 569 -4.39 11.28 25.84
N LEU A 570 -5.19 11.53 24.80
CA LEU A 570 -4.73 12.10 23.54
C LEU A 570 -4.12 13.50 23.75
N LEU A 571 -4.82 14.38 24.47
CA LEU A 571 -4.37 15.74 24.72
C LEU A 571 -3.14 15.79 25.63
N ASP A 572 -3.08 14.93 26.64
CA ASP A 572 -1.91 14.77 27.50
C ASP A 572 -0.69 14.30 26.68
N HIS A 573 -0.88 13.32 25.79
CA HIS A 573 0.16 12.87 24.86
C HIS A 573 0.62 13.99 23.90
N ALA A 574 -0.30 14.73 23.29
CA ALA A 574 0.02 15.83 22.37
C ALA A 574 0.82 16.96 23.06
N ASN A 575 0.50 17.26 24.31
CA ASN A 575 1.22 18.23 25.14
C ASN A 575 2.62 17.76 25.53
N GLN A 576 2.80 16.48 25.82
CA GLN A 576 4.07 15.94 26.34
C GLN A 576 5.03 15.46 25.24
N THR A 577 4.53 15.26 24.02
CA THR A 577 5.37 14.89 22.88
C THR A 577 6.42 15.98 22.64
N VAL A 578 7.70 15.59 22.58
CA VAL A 578 8.84 16.49 22.32
C VAL A 578 8.68 17.17 20.96
N SER A 579 8.99 18.46 20.88
CA SER A 579 8.76 19.29 19.69
C SER A 579 9.48 18.80 18.42
N LYS A 580 10.64 18.16 18.58
CA LYS A 580 11.43 17.58 17.48
C LYS A 580 11.14 16.09 17.21
N SER A 581 10.13 15.51 17.86
CA SER A 581 9.72 14.12 17.62
C SER A 581 9.07 13.97 16.25
N SER A 582 9.33 12.87 15.55
CA SER A 582 8.68 12.51 14.28
C SER A 582 7.16 12.37 14.39
N THR A 583 6.62 12.19 15.60
CA THR A 583 5.17 12.14 15.86
C THR A 583 4.54 13.50 16.17
N LYS A 584 5.33 14.55 16.45
CA LYS A 584 4.78 15.85 16.90
C LYS A 584 3.90 16.50 15.84
N ARG A 585 4.31 16.46 14.58
CA ARG A 585 3.51 16.98 13.46
C ARG A 585 2.13 16.34 13.42
N LEU A 586 2.07 15.02 13.53
CA LEU A 586 0.82 14.24 13.47
C LEU A 586 -0.10 14.56 14.66
N THR A 587 0.45 14.71 15.86
CA THR A 587 -0.36 15.10 17.04
C THR A 587 -0.94 16.50 16.87
N ILE A 588 -0.15 17.44 16.34
CA ILE A 588 -0.60 18.80 16.06
C ILE A 588 -1.68 18.82 14.99
N GLU A 589 -1.43 18.15 13.86
CA GLU A 589 -2.36 18.05 12.74
C GLU A 589 -3.71 17.46 13.14
N PHE A 590 -3.71 16.45 14.01
CA PHE A 590 -4.94 15.82 14.48
C PHE A 590 -5.69 16.70 15.50
N VAL A 591 -5.00 17.25 16.51
CA VAL A 591 -5.64 18.12 17.52
C VAL A 591 -6.14 19.43 16.89
N ALA A 592 -5.40 20.02 15.95
CA ALA A 592 -5.83 21.17 15.18
C ALA A 592 -7.14 20.89 14.42
N ARG A 593 -7.26 19.71 13.78
CA ARG A 593 -8.51 19.28 13.14
C ARG A 593 -9.65 19.21 14.15
N LEU A 594 -9.45 18.52 15.28
CA LEU A 594 -10.49 18.41 16.32
C LEU A 594 -11.01 19.79 16.76
N ILE A 595 -10.11 20.75 16.96
CA ILE A 595 -10.52 22.10 17.36
C ILE A 595 -11.32 22.79 16.25
N LEU A 596 -10.86 22.71 15.00
CA LEU A 596 -11.53 23.36 13.88
C LEU A 596 -12.86 22.71 13.49
N LEU A 597 -13.11 21.44 13.83
CA LEU A 597 -14.40 20.78 13.57
C LEU A 597 -15.57 21.53 14.21
N GLY A 598 -15.40 22.04 15.43
CA GLY A 598 -16.44 22.81 16.12
C GLY A 598 -16.79 24.14 15.45
N THR A 599 -15.93 24.62 14.56
CA THR A 599 -16.10 25.90 13.84
C THR A 599 -16.66 25.73 12.44
N ASP A 600 -16.79 24.50 11.93
CA ASP A 600 -17.19 24.24 10.56
C ASP A 600 -18.70 23.99 10.46
N PRO A 601 -19.47 24.80 9.69
CA PRO A 601 -20.92 24.65 9.59
C PRO A 601 -21.35 23.37 8.85
N GLN A 602 -20.46 22.75 8.07
CA GLN A 602 -20.77 21.54 7.31
C GLN A 602 -20.48 20.26 8.11
N PHE A 603 -19.94 20.39 9.32
CA PHE A 603 -19.68 19.27 10.22
C PHE A 603 -20.97 18.76 10.88
N ARG A 604 -21.22 17.45 10.77
CA ARG A 604 -22.42 16.74 11.25
C ARG A 604 -22.10 15.64 12.28
N GLY A 605 -20.86 15.53 12.74
CA GLY A 605 -20.48 14.56 13.78
C GLY A 605 -21.07 14.89 15.15
N THR A 606 -20.87 13.99 16.12
CA THR A 606 -21.32 14.16 17.52
C THR A 606 -20.33 14.93 18.37
N PHE A 607 -19.05 14.88 18.02
CA PHE A 607 -18.00 15.53 18.79
C PHE A 607 -18.24 17.05 18.89
N ARG A 608 -18.17 17.60 20.10
CA ARG A 608 -18.23 19.04 20.38
C ARG A 608 -17.23 19.39 21.47
N ILE A 609 -16.58 20.55 21.32
CA ILE A 609 -15.66 21.10 22.32
C ILE A 609 -16.52 21.81 23.39
N GLY A 610 -16.14 21.67 24.66
CA GLY A 610 -16.86 22.28 25.79
C GLY A 610 -17.86 21.36 26.49
N SER A 611 -18.02 20.10 26.05
CA SER A 611 -18.85 19.12 26.78
C SER A 611 -18.28 18.70 28.14
N ASN A 612 -16.99 19.00 28.39
CA ASN A 612 -16.30 18.65 29.63
C ASN A 612 -15.19 19.67 29.95
N ASP A 613 -15.30 20.32 31.11
CA ASP A 613 -14.36 21.34 31.61
C ASP A 613 -12.90 20.85 31.63
N GLN A 614 -12.65 19.59 32.01
CA GLN A 614 -11.29 19.06 32.08
C GLN A 614 -10.64 18.86 30.71
N ALA A 615 -11.44 18.59 29.68
CA ALA A 615 -10.95 18.47 28.30
C ALA A 615 -10.70 19.87 27.72
N GLN A 616 -11.58 20.82 28.01
CA GLN A 616 -11.44 22.22 27.60
C GLN A 616 -10.15 22.84 28.14
N GLN A 617 -9.86 22.71 29.44
CA GLN A 617 -8.60 23.21 30.03
C GLN A 617 -7.35 22.63 29.35
N ARG A 618 -7.39 21.36 28.92
CA ARG A 618 -6.27 20.73 28.21
C ARG A 618 -6.10 21.26 26.79
N PHE A 619 -7.20 21.57 26.10
CA PHE A 619 -7.16 22.24 24.79
C PHE A 619 -6.56 23.65 24.90
N GLU A 620 -7.00 24.44 25.89
CA GLU A 620 -6.47 25.79 26.16
C GLU A 620 -4.96 25.72 26.48
N LYS A 621 -4.57 24.82 27.39
CA LYS A 621 -3.15 24.59 27.71
C LYS A 621 -2.32 24.21 26.48
N TRP A 622 -2.86 23.34 25.62
CA TRP A 622 -2.19 22.91 24.39
C TRP A 622 -2.05 24.05 23.39
N LEU A 623 -3.11 24.84 23.20
CA LEU A 623 -3.13 26.01 22.32
C LEU A 623 -2.05 27.03 22.73
N ILE A 624 -1.98 27.36 24.03
CA ILE A 624 -1.03 28.32 24.58
C ILE A 624 0.42 27.75 24.57
N HIS A 625 0.60 26.44 24.39
CA HIS A 625 1.93 25.82 24.23
C HIS A 625 2.46 25.87 22.79
N LEU A 626 1.62 26.05 21.76
CA LEU A 626 2.06 26.10 20.36
C LEU A 626 3.15 27.14 20.04
N PRO A 627 3.16 28.37 20.62
CA PRO A 627 4.21 29.33 20.36
C PRO A 627 5.59 28.86 20.83
N GLN A 628 5.64 28.10 21.93
CA GLN A 628 6.86 27.48 22.41
C GLN A 628 7.32 26.37 21.44
N VAL A 629 6.39 25.57 20.91
CA VAL A 629 6.70 24.53 19.91
C VAL A 629 7.29 25.15 18.64
N LEU A 630 6.71 26.25 18.14
CA LEU A 630 7.26 27.02 17.01
C LEU A 630 8.71 27.46 17.29
N TRP A 631 8.97 27.93 18.50
CA TRP A 631 10.31 28.35 18.89
C TRP A 631 11.32 27.19 18.94
N GLU A 632 10.92 26.05 19.49
CA GLU A 632 11.77 24.86 19.64
C GLU A 632 12.08 24.16 18.31
N ILE A 633 11.15 24.19 17.36
CA ILE A 633 11.32 23.65 16.00
C ILE A 633 12.24 24.58 15.18
N GLY A 634 11.96 25.89 15.18
CA GLY A 634 12.70 26.85 14.37
C GLY A 634 12.63 26.54 12.88
N ASP A 635 13.78 26.25 12.25
CA ASP A 635 13.94 25.95 10.83
C ASP A 635 13.97 24.44 10.51
N SER A 636 13.92 23.56 11.52
CA SER A 636 14.12 22.12 11.30
C SER A 636 12.97 21.43 10.56
N ASP A 637 11.74 21.91 10.74
CA ASP A 637 10.54 21.33 10.10
C ASP A 637 9.58 22.44 9.63
N PRO A 638 9.75 22.95 8.40
CA PRO A 638 8.91 24.03 7.88
C PRO A 638 7.44 23.60 7.69
N MET A 639 7.18 22.30 7.50
CA MET A 639 5.81 21.79 7.32
C MET A 639 5.02 21.90 8.62
N THR A 640 5.62 21.52 9.75
CA THR A 640 4.97 21.68 11.06
C THR A 640 4.75 23.15 11.41
N THR A 641 5.72 24.02 11.12
CA THR A 641 5.57 25.47 11.28
C THR A 641 4.38 26.00 10.46
N GLU A 642 4.23 25.58 9.20
CA GLU A 642 3.11 25.98 8.36
C GLU A 642 1.77 25.52 8.92
N VAL A 643 1.67 24.26 9.37
CA VAL A 643 0.44 23.70 9.97
C VAL A 643 0.03 24.51 11.20
N ILE A 644 0.97 24.81 12.11
CA ILE A 644 0.68 25.58 13.33
C ILE A 644 0.16 26.97 12.98
N LEU A 645 0.83 27.68 12.06
CA LEU A 645 0.44 29.04 11.68
C LEU A 645 -0.91 29.07 10.95
N ARG A 646 -1.17 28.11 10.05
CA ARG A 646 -2.48 27.94 9.40
C ARG A 646 -3.58 27.68 10.43
N PHE A 647 -3.33 26.77 11.37
CA PHE A 647 -4.26 26.45 12.45
C PHE A 647 -4.59 27.70 13.28
N LEU A 648 -3.57 28.41 13.79
CA LEU A 648 -3.76 29.62 14.60
C LEU A 648 -4.53 30.70 13.82
N LEU A 649 -4.17 30.94 12.55
CA LEU A 649 -4.87 31.89 11.69
C LEU A 649 -6.35 31.54 11.54
N ARG A 650 -6.67 30.28 11.22
CA ARG A 650 -8.07 29.83 11.05
C ARG A 650 -8.85 29.83 12.35
N LEU A 651 -8.20 29.49 13.46
CA LEU A 651 -8.82 29.53 14.79
C LEU A 651 -9.27 30.95 15.15
N LEU A 652 -8.40 31.94 14.94
CA LEU A 652 -8.67 33.36 15.21
C LEU A 652 -9.76 33.90 14.26
N GLN A 653 -9.66 33.63 12.96
CA GLN A 653 -10.64 34.06 11.97
C GLN A 653 -12.05 33.52 12.21
N ARG A 654 -12.15 32.29 12.73
CA ARG A 654 -13.43 31.62 12.98
C ARG A 654 -14.02 31.89 14.37
N ARG A 655 -13.34 32.68 15.22
CA ARG A 655 -13.78 33.06 16.58
C ARG A 655 -14.26 31.84 17.39
N SER A 656 -13.39 30.84 17.50
CA SER A 656 -13.67 29.63 18.29
C SER A 656 -13.96 29.97 19.75
N SER A 657 -14.73 29.14 20.45
CA SER A 657 -15.02 29.30 21.88
C SER A 657 -13.78 29.22 22.78
N LEU A 658 -12.69 28.65 22.28
CA LEU A 658 -11.39 28.60 22.97
C LEU A 658 -10.59 29.92 22.87
N VAL A 659 -11.10 30.92 22.14
CA VAL A 659 -10.42 32.21 21.95
C VAL A 659 -11.09 33.24 22.85
N ASP A 660 -10.71 33.20 24.12
CA ASP A 660 -11.13 34.14 25.16
C ASP A 660 -10.03 35.21 25.41
N PRO A 661 -10.32 36.28 26.17
CA PRO A 661 -9.38 37.37 26.44
C PRO A 661 -8.05 36.87 27.02
N GLU A 662 -8.11 35.90 27.94
CA GLU A 662 -6.95 35.36 28.63
C GLU A 662 -6.06 34.57 27.66
N THR A 663 -6.66 33.73 26.80
CA THR A 663 -5.92 32.98 25.78
C THR A 663 -5.24 33.90 24.78
N ILE A 664 -5.91 34.97 24.32
CA ILE A 664 -5.30 35.94 23.38
C ILE A 664 -4.09 36.62 24.03
N SER A 665 -4.23 37.10 25.27
CA SER A 665 -3.13 37.71 26.01
C SER A 665 -1.96 36.74 26.16
N ALA A 666 -2.24 35.50 26.58
CA ALA A 666 -1.22 34.47 26.77
C ALA A 666 -0.51 34.07 25.46
N LEU A 667 -1.25 33.93 24.35
CA LEU A 667 -0.67 33.67 23.03
C LEU A 667 0.22 34.81 22.58
N THR A 668 -0.25 36.06 22.74
CA THR A 668 0.48 37.26 22.34
C THR A 668 1.82 37.36 23.07
N LEU A 669 1.81 37.19 24.40
CA LEU A 669 3.03 37.21 25.22
C LEU A 669 4.00 36.08 24.85
N ARG A 670 3.49 34.87 24.56
CA ARG A 670 4.32 33.71 24.22
C ARG A 670 4.82 33.70 22.77
N LEU A 671 4.24 34.49 21.87
CA LEU A 671 4.77 34.67 20.51
C LEU A 671 5.95 35.64 20.47
N VAL A 672 6.12 36.54 21.44
CA VAL A 672 7.22 37.53 21.45
C VAL A 672 8.60 36.90 21.23
N PRO A 673 8.99 35.81 21.95
CA PRO A 673 10.30 35.17 21.78
C PRO A 673 10.53 34.56 20.39
N TYR A 674 9.47 34.33 19.62
CA TYR A 674 9.58 33.82 18.25
C TYR A 674 10.23 34.86 17.31
N PHE A 675 10.03 36.15 17.59
CA PHE A 675 10.57 37.27 16.81
C PHE A 675 11.84 37.85 17.42
N THR A 676 11.85 38.10 18.73
CA THR A 676 13.01 38.70 19.43
C THR A 676 13.17 38.15 20.84
N VAL A 677 14.42 37.92 21.26
CA VAL A 677 14.76 37.45 22.61
C VAL A 677 15.66 38.47 23.29
N SER A 678 15.27 38.97 24.47
CA SER A 678 16.11 39.86 25.27
C SER A 678 17.12 39.06 26.11
N HIS A 679 18.41 39.12 25.77
CA HIS A 679 19.47 38.49 26.54
C HIS A 679 20.11 39.51 27.50
N PRO A 680 20.27 39.20 28.81
CA PRO A 680 20.74 40.15 29.83
C PRO A 680 22.07 40.85 29.50
N LEU A 681 22.96 40.17 28.76
CA LEU A 681 24.29 40.68 28.39
C LEU A 681 24.45 41.03 26.90
N ARG A 682 23.57 40.54 26.02
CA ARG A 682 23.74 40.64 24.55
C ARG A 682 22.69 41.54 23.90
N GLY A 683 21.81 42.16 24.70
CA GLY A 683 20.71 42.96 24.18
C GLY A 683 19.65 42.10 23.50
N GLN A 684 18.95 42.67 22.52
CA GLN A 684 17.94 41.94 21.74
C GLN A 684 18.60 41.08 20.67
N LEU A 685 18.31 39.78 20.71
CA LEU A 685 18.72 38.80 19.72
C LEU A 685 17.53 38.44 18.83
N PRO A 686 17.76 38.14 17.53
CA PRO A 686 16.70 37.70 16.64
C PRO A 686 16.21 36.30 17.01
N GLY A 687 14.89 36.13 17.00
CA GLY A 687 14.21 34.87 17.28
C GLY A 687 14.17 33.92 16.06
N PRO A 688 13.58 32.72 16.22
CA PRO A 688 13.50 31.71 15.18
C PRO A 688 12.86 32.15 13.85
N TYR A 689 11.98 33.16 13.83
CA TYR A 689 11.44 33.75 12.60
C TYR A 689 12.54 34.15 11.60
N SER A 690 13.64 34.73 12.10
CA SER A 690 14.77 35.18 11.27
C SER A 690 15.51 34.05 10.57
N LYS A 691 15.40 32.81 11.07
CA LYS A 691 16.08 31.62 10.53
C LYS A 691 15.33 30.99 9.36
N ILE A 692 14.05 31.32 9.17
CA ILE A 692 13.27 30.83 8.02
C ILE A 692 13.92 31.37 6.75
N SER A 693 14.21 30.51 5.78
CA SER A 693 14.86 30.92 4.53
C SER A 693 14.03 31.98 3.78
N PRO A 694 14.63 33.03 3.20
CA PRO A 694 13.93 33.99 2.33
C PRO A 694 13.25 33.34 1.12
N ALA A 695 13.70 32.15 0.69
CA ALA A 695 13.06 31.38 -0.37
C ALA A 695 11.64 30.88 0.02
N GLN A 696 11.35 30.78 1.32
CA GLN A 696 10.05 30.41 1.87
C GLN A 696 9.22 31.65 2.24
N SER A 697 9.11 32.60 1.31
CA SER A 697 8.39 33.86 1.55
C SER A 697 6.92 33.65 1.94
N HIS A 698 6.27 32.57 1.47
CA HIS A 698 4.91 32.23 1.87
C HIS A 698 4.78 31.97 3.38
N LEU A 699 5.76 31.28 3.99
CA LEU A 699 5.72 30.92 5.41
C LEU A 699 5.93 32.15 6.29
N ARG A 700 6.84 33.04 5.87
CA ARG A 700 7.07 34.33 6.53
C ARG A 700 5.83 35.21 6.48
N ARG A 701 5.17 35.32 5.31
CA ARG A 701 3.92 36.07 5.16
C ARG A 701 2.76 35.48 5.96
N LEU A 702 2.62 34.16 5.97
CA LEU A 702 1.61 33.47 6.78
C LEU A 702 1.76 33.82 8.27
N CYS A 703 3.00 33.89 8.78
CA CYS A 703 3.27 34.30 10.15
C CYS A 703 2.81 35.74 10.42
N LEU A 704 3.07 36.66 9.49
CA LEU A 704 2.59 38.04 9.57
C LEU A 704 1.06 38.13 9.56
N ASP A 705 0.38 37.35 8.71
CA ASP A 705 -1.08 37.29 8.67
C ASP A 705 -1.67 36.75 9.99
N THR A 706 -1.02 35.75 10.61
CA THR A 706 -1.42 35.24 11.93
C THR A 706 -1.32 36.33 12.99
N VAL A 707 -0.20 37.08 13.04
CA VAL A 707 -0.02 38.16 14.02
C VAL A 707 -0.98 39.31 13.76
N ALA A 708 -1.18 39.72 12.52
CA ALA A 708 -2.14 40.75 12.15
C ALA A 708 -3.55 40.40 12.63
N THR A 709 -3.99 39.15 12.40
CA THR A 709 -5.29 38.67 12.86
C THR A 709 -5.38 38.62 14.40
N LEU A 710 -4.30 38.22 15.07
CA LEU A 710 -4.23 38.20 16.53
C LEU A 710 -4.39 39.60 17.14
N LEU A 711 -3.77 40.61 16.53
CA LEU A 711 -3.89 42.01 16.97
C LEU A 711 -5.33 42.53 16.81
N VAL A 712 -5.98 42.27 15.67
CA VAL A 712 -7.41 42.60 15.45
C VAL A 712 -8.28 42.00 16.56
N CYS A 713 -8.05 40.72 16.88
CA CYS A 713 -8.80 40.08 17.96
C CYS A 713 -8.52 40.74 19.33
N GLY A 714 -7.26 41.11 19.62
CA GLY A 714 -6.88 41.73 20.88
C GLY A 714 -7.48 43.12 21.11
N ASP A 715 -7.53 43.96 20.07
CA ASP A 715 -8.04 45.34 20.15
C ASP A 715 -9.53 45.41 20.54
N HIS A 716 -10.30 44.36 20.27
CA HIS A 716 -11.72 44.31 20.60
C HIS A 716 -12.05 43.83 22.02
N ILE A 717 -11.05 43.40 22.82
CA ILE A 717 -11.30 42.49 23.96
C ILE A 717 -10.85 43.02 25.34
N GLY A 718 -10.03 44.09 25.43
CA GLY A 718 -9.75 44.77 26.70
C GLY A 718 -8.40 45.49 26.80
N ALA A 719 -8.19 46.27 27.87
CA ALA A 719 -6.99 47.11 28.05
C ALA A 719 -5.70 46.30 28.31
N ASP A 720 -5.76 45.26 29.14
CA ASP A 720 -4.58 44.42 29.48
C ASP A 720 -4.07 43.62 28.27
N VAL A 721 -4.97 43.25 27.36
CA VAL A 721 -4.62 42.56 26.10
C VAL A 721 -3.88 43.53 25.16
N SER A 722 -4.27 44.80 25.15
CA SER A 722 -3.64 45.84 24.32
C SER A 722 -2.16 46.03 24.66
N GLU A 723 -1.77 45.97 25.94
CA GLU A 723 -0.35 46.09 26.34
C GLU A 723 0.49 44.92 25.81
N ALA A 724 -0.01 43.69 25.91
CA ALA A 724 0.65 42.52 25.33
C ALA A 724 0.79 42.66 23.81
N CYS A 725 -0.26 43.14 23.12
CA CYS A 725 -0.29 43.37 21.68
C CYS A 725 0.77 44.40 21.25
N ILE A 726 0.96 45.49 22.02
CA ILE A 726 2.01 46.47 21.79
C ILE A 726 3.41 45.82 21.89
N GLY A 727 3.62 44.96 22.89
CA GLY A 727 4.87 44.22 23.06
C GLY A 727 5.20 43.33 21.86
N LEU A 728 4.22 42.57 21.36
CA LEU A 728 4.38 41.72 20.18
C LEU A 728 4.64 42.54 18.91
N LEU A 729 3.93 43.64 18.73
CA LEU A 729 4.10 44.54 17.59
C LEU A 729 5.51 45.14 17.53
N LYS A 730 6.08 45.52 18.68
CA LYS A 730 7.45 46.02 18.77
C LYS A 730 8.47 44.95 18.38
N ALA A 731 8.30 43.72 18.88
CA ALA A 731 9.17 42.59 18.57
C ALA A 731 9.13 42.25 17.06
N LEU A 732 7.94 42.22 16.47
CA LEU A 732 7.76 41.92 15.05
C LEU A 732 8.35 43.00 14.15
N LYS A 733 8.11 44.29 14.45
CA LYS A 733 8.73 45.41 13.69
C LYS A 733 10.25 45.31 13.69
N THR A 734 10.83 44.91 14.81
CA THR A 734 12.29 44.73 14.93
C THR A 734 12.79 43.54 14.10
N ALA A 735 12.03 42.45 14.04
CA ALA A 735 12.42 41.25 13.29
C ALA A 735 12.25 41.39 11.76
N VAL A 736 11.34 42.26 11.31
CA VAL A 736 11.02 42.47 9.88
C VAL A 736 11.77 43.67 9.30
N ALA A 737 12.27 44.59 10.13
CA ALA A 737 13.02 45.76 9.68
C ALA A 737 14.20 45.38 8.77
N GLY A 738 14.24 45.95 7.57
CA GLY A 738 15.29 45.69 6.57
C GLY A 738 15.14 44.37 5.81
N THR A 739 14.02 43.66 5.92
CA THR A 739 13.71 42.45 5.13
C THR A 739 12.69 42.73 4.02
N VAL A 740 12.58 41.82 3.04
CA VAL A 740 11.63 41.94 1.91
C VAL A 740 10.17 41.94 2.40
N GLU A 741 9.91 41.40 3.58
CA GLU A 741 8.59 41.29 4.18
C GLU A 741 8.14 42.59 4.90
N GLU A 742 9.00 43.60 5.03
CA GLU A 742 8.67 44.89 5.66
C GLU A 742 7.55 45.62 4.91
N GLU A 743 7.67 45.72 3.58
CA GLU A 743 6.63 46.33 2.75
C GLU A 743 5.30 45.59 2.89
N TYR A 744 5.33 44.25 2.87
CA TYR A 744 4.13 43.43 3.07
C TYR A 744 3.49 43.67 4.44
N TRP A 745 4.29 43.68 5.52
CA TRP A 745 3.78 43.95 6.86
C TRP A 745 3.14 45.34 6.96
N THR A 746 3.75 46.39 6.37
CA THR A 746 3.15 47.73 6.40
C THR A 746 1.80 47.79 5.69
N HIS A 747 1.62 47.02 4.62
CA HIS A 747 0.34 46.92 3.92
C HIS A 747 -0.72 46.21 4.75
N VAL A 748 -0.39 45.03 5.30
CA VAL A 748 -1.31 44.25 6.14
C VAL A 748 -1.71 45.01 7.41
N TYR A 749 -0.73 45.62 8.08
CA TYR A 749 -0.97 46.38 9.31
C TYR A 749 -1.84 47.62 9.08
N LYS A 750 -1.65 48.34 7.95
CA LYS A 750 -2.53 49.47 7.59
C LYS A 750 -3.98 49.03 7.43
N GLY A 751 -4.22 47.90 6.74
CA GLY A 751 -5.56 47.34 6.57
C GLY A 751 -6.21 46.92 7.89
N VAL A 752 -5.41 46.42 8.84
CA VAL A 752 -5.87 46.10 10.20
C VAL A 752 -6.22 47.36 11.00
N SER A 753 -5.39 48.41 10.95
CA SER A 753 -5.62 49.66 11.70
C SER A 753 -6.77 50.52 11.17
N SER A 754 -7.31 50.19 10.00
CA SER A 754 -8.45 50.89 9.37
C SER A 754 -9.80 50.19 9.59
N CYS A 755 -9.79 48.96 10.11
CA CYS A 755 -10.98 48.19 10.50
C CYS A 755 -11.24 48.37 12.00
#